data_AF-A0A168P3E1-F1
#
_entry.id   AF-A0A168P3E1-F1
#
_cell.length_a   1.000
_cell.length_b   1.000
_cell.length_c   1.000
_cell.angle_alpha   90.00
_cell.angle_beta   90.00
_cell.angle_gamma   90.00
#
_symmetry.space_group_name_H-M   'P 1'
#
loop_
_entity.id
_entity.type
_entity.pdbx_description
1 polymer ?
#
loop_
_entity_poly.entity_id
_entity_poly.type
_entity_poly.pdbx_seq_one_letter_code
_entity_poly.pdbx_strand_id
1 'polypeptide(L)'
;MSLFTWQTVFGQAIRVTLNHEHIIPDSLANIYLKYHQTTYYGTWSIRSTYGCDDNKGTSSLLPDTAIGDIVVSSDQRPKKLVWYIPANITADREDSTVCISVYYQNTMIAKSDVYRVRPSSLKKTKGLPDWEHKFFDAVKFYSGTKSESIAAHSKRKKIGIVGAGISGLFSGFLLDSAGFHNYEIIEASNRLGGRINTSYFGEPNEYPYQEMGAMRVPVAYSHQNRTMPSKDHRIVFQLAEELNKRNDMKHHVKFVEWIQNNENALYYKDGFRLDNGAIPTIRDVTQNTSLKLDLGEDGRQMDAITAHYMTDEWMGKLGTDIYEAYQESLTQGYDDWSEWSYARHYLRQSLNASALAALETDEAVIWDNMYVTFTMQSTQWKTIDRGFSRLPNAFAPLLGDKVRFNTKVSKLSFTTTEGGNDQIRLQWKSAPFDTVYQEETYDRVIIAAPFSVVRTWHLPKLSFTIGQAIKNLRFSQACKVALEFETRFWEHGDRPIFGGCSTTDMAIGRVCYPSYQLGAKGRGVMLASYKADDLAIRLGAMPEDEHIALVLENIVELHGQQAREQFSGNYRRYCGIKDPFTAASWAEPLPGQHSLYVPAFFQIEQGLVFVGEHTDIKHAWISAALDSALRGVVMILVEAGHVDDAKRLVHDWDISWIRV
;
A
#
# COMPACT_ATOMS: atom_id res chain seq x y z
N MET A 1 -20.86 -50.38 41.16
CA MET A 1 -20.45 -50.85 39.81
C MET A 1 -19.48 -49.84 39.22
N SER A 2 -18.26 -50.32 38.98
CA SER A 2 -17.02 -49.71 38.47
C SER A 2 -16.77 -48.20 38.63
N LEU A 3 -15.92 -47.88 39.61
CA LEU A 3 -14.87 -46.87 39.47
C LEU A 3 -13.99 -47.25 38.26
N PHE A 4 -14.25 -46.66 37.09
CA PHE A 4 -13.23 -46.60 36.05
C PHE A 4 -12.16 -45.63 36.55
N THR A 5 -10.94 -46.15 36.74
CA THR A 5 -9.75 -45.36 37.01
C THR A 5 -9.56 -44.32 35.90
N TRP A 6 -9.65 -43.04 36.24
CA TRP A 6 -9.50 -41.89 35.35
C TRP A 6 -8.20 -41.89 34.52
N GLN A 7 -7.15 -42.57 35.00
CA GLN A 7 -5.86 -42.68 34.31
C GLN A 7 -5.90 -43.46 32.99
N THR A 8 -6.89 -44.32 32.75
CA THR A 8 -6.90 -45.22 31.59
C THR A 8 -7.60 -44.62 30.35
N VAL A 9 -8.31 -43.49 30.49
CA VAL A 9 -9.10 -42.87 29.40
C VAL A 9 -8.40 -41.69 28.74
N PHE A 10 -7.38 -41.10 29.38
CA PHE A 10 -6.77 -39.83 28.95
C PHE A 10 -5.33 -39.91 28.42
N GLY A 11 -4.77 -41.11 28.25
CA GLY A 11 -3.47 -41.25 27.57
C GLY A 11 -3.57 -40.76 26.12
N GLN A 12 -3.06 -39.55 25.86
CA GLN A 12 -3.09 -38.84 24.56
C GLN A 12 -4.47 -38.34 24.09
N ALA A 13 -5.24 -37.75 24.99
CA ALA A 13 -6.49 -37.03 24.68
C ALA A 13 -6.32 -35.92 23.61
N ILE A 14 -5.18 -35.24 23.63
CA ILE A 14 -4.82 -34.14 22.73
C ILE A 14 -3.38 -34.37 22.25
N ARG A 15 -3.11 -34.18 20.97
CA ARG A 15 -1.75 -34.03 20.43
C ARG A 15 -1.44 -32.55 20.25
N VAL A 16 -0.28 -32.13 20.76
CA VAL A 16 0.19 -30.74 20.75
C VAL A 16 1.44 -30.63 19.91
N THR A 17 1.44 -29.77 18.90
CA THR A 17 2.57 -29.60 17.98
C THR A 17 2.79 -28.15 17.59
N LEU A 18 4.00 -27.82 17.15
CA LEU A 18 4.33 -26.64 16.35
C LEU A 18 4.59 -27.09 14.91
N ASN A 19 4.43 -26.19 13.94
CA ASN A 19 4.80 -26.47 12.54
C ASN A 19 6.31 -26.28 12.26
N HIS A 20 7.07 -25.81 13.25
CA HIS A 20 8.48 -25.46 13.10
C HIS A 20 9.34 -26.36 13.98
N GLU A 21 10.49 -26.81 13.47
CA GLU A 21 11.45 -27.63 14.23
C GLU A 21 12.18 -26.83 15.32
N HIS A 22 12.17 -25.50 15.21
CA HIS A 22 12.85 -24.58 16.11
C HIS A 22 11.96 -23.39 16.43
N ILE A 23 12.14 -22.85 17.64
CA ILE A 23 11.45 -21.64 18.12
C ILE A 23 12.44 -20.48 18.22
N ILE A 24 11.94 -19.28 17.97
CA ILE A 24 12.73 -18.05 17.98
C ILE A 24 12.23 -17.19 19.15
N PRO A 25 13.10 -16.78 20.09
CA PRO A 25 12.74 -15.83 21.15
C PRO A 25 12.19 -14.51 20.60
N ASP A 26 11.33 -13.84 21.37
CA ASP A 26 10.67 -12.58 20.98
C ASP A 26 9.90 -12.72 19.66
N SER A 27 9.06 -13.75 19.53
CA SER A 27 8.25 -13.97 18.32
C SER A 27 6.90 -14.60 18.62
N LEU A 28 6.00 -14.61 17.64
CA LEU A 28 4.73 -15.31 17.73
C LEU A 28 4.82 -16.70 17.08
N ALA A 29 4.16 -17.70 17.67
CA ALA A 29 4.00 -19.02 17.07
C ALA A 29 2.58 -19.56 17.23
N ASN A 30 2.14 -20.39 16.29
CA ASN A 30 0.93 -21.17 16.48
C ASN A 30 1.23 -22.52 17.13
N ILE A 31 0.52 -22.81 18.23
CA ILE A 31 0.44 -24.14 18.83
C ILE A 31 -0.78 -24.84 18.27
N TYR A 32 -0.60 -26.04 17.72
CA TYR A 32 -1.66 -26.84 17.11
C TYR A 32 -2.17 -27.88 18.10
N LEU A 33 -3.49 -27.95 18.23
CA LEU A 33 -4.19 -28.91 19.08
C LEU A 33 -4.99 -29.87 18.21
N LYS A 34 -4.68 -31.16 18.29
CA LYS A 34 -5.45 -32.22 17.64
C LYS A 34 -6.12 -33.10 18.69
N TYR A 35 -7.45 -33.04 18.73
CA TYR A 35 -8.27 -33.82 19.66
C TYR A 35 -8.52 -35.23 19.10
N HIS A 36 -8.26 -36.27 19.90
CA HIS A 36 -8.63 -37.65 19.55
C HIS A 36 -10.14 -37.90 19.75
N GLN A 37 -10.70 -38.94 19.12
CA GLN A 37 -12.14 -39.20 18.95
C GLN A 37 -12.95 -39.44 20.24
N THR A 38 -12.38 -39.26 21.43
CA THR A 38 -13.12 -39.31 22.69
C THR A 38 -14.10 -38.15 22.77
N THR A 39 -15.39 -38.46 22.96
CA THR A 39 -16.47 -37.48 23.08
C THR A 39 -16.31 -36.73 24.41
N TYR A 40 -15.60 -35.61 24.39
CA TYR A 40 -15.57 -34.68 25.50
C TYR A 40 -16.95 -34.05 25.67
N TYR A 41 -17.69 -34.48 26.70
CA TYR A 41 -18.95 -33.87 27.10
C TYR A 41 -18.68 -32.78 28.15
N GLY A 42 -19.25 -31.59 27.95
CA GLY A 42 -19.13 -30.44 28.85
C GLY A 42 -18.06 -29.41 28.45
N THR A 43 -17.86 -28.43 29.32
CA THR A 43 -16.95 -27.28 29.11
C THR A 43 -15.79 -27.38 30.08
N TRP A 44 -14.56 -27.41 29.56
CA TRP A 44 -13.33 -27.66 30.29
C TRP A 44 -12.34 -26.52 30.06
N SER A 45 -11.52 -26.19 31.07
CA SER A 45 -10.42 -25.24 30.91
C SER A 45 -9.11 -26.00 30.85
N ILE A 46 -8.35 -25.82 29.77
CA ILE A 46 -6.99 -26.37 29.63
C ILE A 46 -5.98 -25.25 29.80
N ARG A 47 -4.88 -25.55 30.50
CA ARG A 47 -3.74 -24.64 30.70
C ARG A 47 -2.57 -25.12 29.88
N SER A 48 -1.98 -24.24 29.07
CA SER A 48 -0.76 -24.53 28.31
C SER A 48 0.43 -23.86 28.98
N THR A 49 1.55 -24.57 29.09
CA THR A 49 2.82 -24.06 29.64
C THR A 49 3.99 -24.50 28.78
N TYR A 50 5.14 -23.83 28.90
CA TYR A 50 6.38 -24.25 28.26
C TYR A 50 7.44 -24.71 29.28
N GLY A 51 8.26 -25.69 28.89
CA GLY A 51 9.30 -26.31 29.71
C GLY A 51 9.27 -27.84 29.63
N CYS A 52 10.44 -28.48 29.60
CA CYS A 52 10.54 -29.94 29.42
C CYS A 52 10.54 -30.77 30.71
N ASP A 53 10.56 -30.13 31.90
CA ASP A 53 10.61 -30.82 33.20
C ASP A 53 9.31 -31.57 33.51
N ASP A 54 9.40 -32.90 33.61
CA ASP A 54 8.26 -33.79 33.90
C ASP A 54 7.82 -33.79 35.38
N ASN A 55 8.62 -33.22 36.29
CA ASN A 55 8.44 -33.34 37.75
C ASN A 55 7.82 -32.12 38.45
N LYS A 56 7.42 -31.07 37.72
CA LYS A 56 6.72 -29.92 38.34
C LYS A 56 5.25 -30.26 38.55
N GLY A 57 4.96 -30.95 39.66
CA GLY A 57 3.63 -30.99 40.25
C GLY A 57 3.12 -29.58 40.53
N THR A 58 1.80 -29.40 40.48
CA THR A 58 1.05 -28.14 40.34
C THR A 58 1.23 -27.04 41.40
N SER A 59 2.17 -27.15 42.34
CA SER A 59 2.38 -26.09 43.35
C SER A 59 3.49 -25.08 43.02
N SER A 60 4.19 -25.22 41.88
CA SER A 60 5.34 -24.35 41.52
C SER A 60 5.47 -24.02 40.03
N LEU A 61 4.36 -24.01 39.28
CA LEU A 61 4.35 -23.44 37.93
C LEU A 61 4.50 -21.92 38.06
N LEU A 62 5.71 -21.41 37.84
CA LEU A 62 6.00 -19.97 37.85
C LEU A 62 5.10 -19.28 36.81
N PRO A 63 4.53 -18.10 37.11
CA PRO A 63 3.79 -17.28 36.13
C PRO A 63 4.55 -17.14 34.81
N ASP A 64 5.88 -17.10 34.90
CA ASP A 64 6.81 -16.91 33.78
C ASP A 64 6.77 -18.05 32.74
N THR A 65 6.23 -19.24 33.04
CA THR A 65 6.16 -20.35 32.07
C THR A 65 4.75 -20.62 31.53
N ALA A 66 3.77 -19.82 31.91
CA ALA A 66 2.41 -19.93 31.40
C ALA A 66 2.31 -19.40 29.97
N ILE A 67 1.73 -20.19 29.07
CA ILE A 67 1.35 -19.75 27.72
C ILE A 67 -0.05 -19.14 27.80
N GLY A 68 -0.97 -19.83 28.48
CA GLY A 68 -2.28 -19.31 28.85
C GLY A 68 -3.34 -20.40 28.97
N ASP A 69 -4.56 -19.97 29.29
CA ASP A 69 -5.72 -20.81 29.56
C ASP A 69 -6.74 -20.73 28.42
N ILE A 70 -7.29 -21.86 28.01
CA ILE A 70 -8.29 -21.95 26.95
C ILE A 70 -9.47 -22.81 27.38
N VAL A 71 -10.67 -22.33 27.09
CA VAL A 71 -11.90 -23.08 27.28
C VAL A 71 -12.17 -23.98 26.06
N VAL A 72 -12.43 -25.26 26.31
CA VAL A 72 -12.78 -26.29 25.32
C VAL A 72 -14.16 -26.83 25.66
N SER A 73 -15.06 -26.86 24.69
CA SER A 73 -16.40 -27.45 24.84
C SER A 73 -16.74 -28.40 23.69
N SER A 74 -17.92 -29.01 23.73
CA SER A 74 -18.46 -29.80 22.60
C SER A 74 -18.55 -28.98 21.32
N ASP A 75 -18.91 -27.70 21.42
CA ASP A 75 -19.15 -26.80 20.29
C ASP A 75 -17.94 -25.92 19.93
N GLN A 76 -16.99 -25.77 20.87
CA GLN A 76 -15.78 -24.97 20.69
C GLN A 76 -14.53 -25.79 21.01
N ARG A 77 -13.93 -26.39 19.97
CA ARG A 77 -12.66 -27.12 20.04
C ARG A 77 -11.57 -26.37 19.29
N PRO A 78 -10.82 -25.47 19.95
CA PRO A 78 -9.84 -24.64 19.29
C PRO A 78 -8.69 -25.47 18.74
N LYS A 79 -8.44 -25.36 17.44
CA LYS A 79 -7.40 -26.16 16.75
C LYS A 79 -6.01 -25.51 16.79
N LYS A 80 -5.95 -24.22 17.08
CA LYS A 80 -4.72 -23.44 17.14
C LYS A 80 -4.79 -22.44 18.29
N LEU A 81 -3.64 -22.14 18.87
CA LEU A 81 -3.44 -21.12 19.90
C LEU A 81 -2.28 -20.22 19.45
N VAL A 82 -2.28 -18.96 19.87
CA VAL A 82 -1.11 -18.09 19.73
C VAL A 82 -0.26 -18.18 20.97
N TRP A 83 1.03 -18.36 20.76
CA TRP A 83 2.06 -18.28 21.79
C TRP A 83 3.00 -17.13 21.48
N TYR A 84 3.04 -16.13 22.38
CA TYR A 84 4.13 -15.18 22.43
C TYR A 84 5.32 -15.85 23.13
N ILE A 85 6.41 -16.04 22.39
CA ILE A 85 7.62 -16.68 22.87
C ILE A 85 8.48 -15.62 23.56
N PRO A 86 8.67 -15.68 24.89
CA PRO A 86 9.38 -14.64 25.63
C PRO A 86 10.84 -14.48 25.17
N ALA A 87 11.35 -13.24 25.17
CA ALA A 87 12.74 -12.95 24.80
C ALA A 87 13.77 -13.66 25.71
N ASN A 88 13.41 -13.94 26.96
CA ASN A 88 14.26 -14.58 27.96
C ASN A 88 14.21 -16.13 27.93
N ILE A 89 13.55 -16.74 26.95
CA ILE A 89 13.47 -18.20 26.84
C ILE A 89 14.85 -18.77 26.49
N THR A 90 15.64 -19.09 27.53
CA THR A 90 16.96 -19.73 27.49
C THR A 90 17.86 -19.27 26.33
N ALA A 91 18.32 -18.03 26.43
CA ALA A 91 19.30 -17.43 25.52
C ALA A 91 20.76 -17.79 25.87
N ASP A 92 21.01 -18.54 26.96
CA ASP A 92 22.36 -18.72 27.53
C ASP A 92 23.08 -20.00 27.10
N ARG A 93 22.45 -20.91 26.33
CA ARG A 93 23.09 -22.15 25.83
C ARG A 93 22.62 -22.51 24.43
N GLU A 94 23.57 -22.89 23.57
CA GLU A 94 23.38 -23.32 22.17
C GLU A 94 22.50 -24.57 22.00
N ASP A 95 22.21 -25.30 23.09
CA ASP A 95 21.38 -26.51 23.14
C ASP A 95 20.07 -26.35 23.93
N SER A 96 19.60 -25.11 24.08
CA SER A 96 18.38 -24.85 24.82
C SER A 96 17.16 -25.47 24.12
N THR A 97 16.38 -26.26 24.86
CA THR A 97 15.21 -26.97 24.34
C THR A 97 13.97 -26.67 25.15
N VAL A 98 12.82 -26.68 24.48
CA VAL A 98 11.51 -26.39 25.08
C VAL A 98 10.49 -27.42 24.62
N CYS A 99 9.62 -27.79 25.55
CA CYS A 99 8.45 -28.63 25.34
C CYS A 99 7.21 -27.82 25.70
N ILE A 100 6.08 -28.13 25.08
CA ILE A 100 4.78 -27.56 25.44
C ILE A 100 3.99 -28.63 26.17
N SER A 101 3.51 -28.29 27.35
CA SER A 101 2.67 -29.17 28.17
C SER A 101 1.28 -28.58 28.31
N VAL A 102 0.26 -29.43 28.22
CA VAL A 102 -1.15 -29.05 28.38
C VAL A 102 -1.74 -29.79 29.56
N TYR A 103 -2.34 -29.05 30.46
CA TYR A 103 -2.94 -29.54 31.70
C TYR A 103 -4.44 -29.33 31.68
N TYR A 104 -5.19 -30.29 32.21
CA TYR A 104 -6.57 -30.09 32.65
C TYR A 104 -6.60 -30.18 34.16
N GLN A 105 -7.08 -29.13 34.82
CA GLN A 105 -6.90 -28.94 36.26
C GLN A 105 -5.41 -29.11 36.63
N ASN A 106 -5.07 -30.18 37.35
CA ASN A 106 -3.70 -30.47 37.79
C ASN A 106 -3.08 -31.70 37.11
N THR A 107 -3.71 -32.24 36.07
CA THR A 107 -3.22 -33.42 35.35
C THR A 107 -2.73 -33.04 33.97
N MET A 108 -1.48 -33.38 33.65
CA MET A 108 -0.94 -33.24 32.29
C MET A 108 -1.67 -34.21 31.36
N ILE A 109 -2.33 -33.68 30.34
CA ILE A 109 -3.12 -34.46 29.36
C ILE A 109 -2.44 -34.54 28.00
N ALA A 110 -1.45 -33.69 27.74
CA ALA A 110 -0.62 -33.75 26.54
C ALA A 110 0.75 -33.09 26.77
N LYS A 111 1.76 -33.59 26.04
CA LYS A 111 3.10 -33.01 25.94
C LYS A 111 3.53 -33.06 24.47
N SER A 112 4.17 -32.00 23.98
CA SER A 112 4.71 -31.94 22.63
C SER A 112 6.04 -32.68 22.50
N ASP A 113 6.51 -32.81 21.25
CA ASP A 113 7.92 -33.09 20.98
C ASP A 113 8.83 -31.96 21.50
N VAL A 114 10.13 -32.23 21.56
CA VAL A 114 11.15 -31.27 22.01
C VAL A 114 11.52 -30.33 20.86
N TYR A 115 11.43 -29.02 21.08
CA TYR A 115 11.82 -27.99 20.10
C TYR A 115 13.13 -27.32 20.52
N ARG A 116 14.00 -27.06 19.55
CA ARG A 116 15.25 -26.31 19.79
C ARG A 116 14.97 -24.81 19.79
N VAL A 117 15.55 -24.09 20.74
CA VAL A 117 15.56 -22.63 20.73
C VAL A 117 16.71 -22.18 19.83
N ARG A 118 16.41 -21.37 18.82
CA ARG A 118 17.44 -20.71 18.01
C ARG A 118 17.50 -19.23 18.37
N PRO A 119 18.69 -18.67 18.62
CA PRO A 119 18.82 -17.24 18.81
C PRO A 119 18.31 -16.50 17.57
N SER A 120 17.64 -15.38 17.81
CA SER A 120 17.23 -14.49 16.73
C SER A 120 18.47 -14.02 15.96
N SER A 121 18.48 -14.19 14.64
CA SER A 121 19.57 -13.76 13.75
C SER A 121 19.55 -12.24 13.48
N LEU A 122 18.66 -11.50 14.14
CA LEU A 122 18.54 -10.04 14.00
C LEU A 122 19.78 -9.36 14.62
N LYS A 123 20.65 -8.82 13.77
CA LYS A 123 21.80 -8.01 14.21
C LYS A 123 21.31 -6.74 14.91
N LYS A 124 21.69 -6.55 16.18
CA LYS A 124 21.56 -5.27 16.89
C LYS A 124 22.43 -4.21 16.21
N THR A 125 21.84 -3.25 15.53
CA THR A 125 22.54 -2.05 15.04
C THR A 125 22.62 -1.03 16.19
N LYS A 126 23.81 -0.85 16.74
CA LYS A 126 24.08 0.15 17.81
C LYS A 126 23.78 1.57 17.29
N GLY A 127 22.98 2.34 18.04
CA GLY A 127 22.91 3.81 17.92
C GLY A 127 21.60 4.40 17.39
N LEU A 128 20.57 3.60 17.10
CA LEU A 128 19.23 4.09 16.75
C LEU A 128 18.29 4.07 17.97
N PRO A 129 17.25 4.93 18.04
CA PRO A 129 16.26 4.91 19.12
C PRO A 129 15.58 3.53 19.23
N ASP A 130 15.05 3.21 20.42
CA ASP A 130 14.55 1.88 20.83
C ASP A 130 13.24 1.46 20.12
N TRP A 131 13.27 1.33 18.78
CA TRP A 131 12.21 0.79 17.93
C TRP A 131 12.66 -0.50 17.22
N GLU A 132 13.55 -1.27 17.85
CA GLU A 132 14.07 -2.52 17.29
C GLU A 132 12.94 -3.44 16.80
N HIS A 133 13.08 -3.84 15.52
CA HIS A 133 12.40 -4.88 14.76
C HIS A 133 11.23 -4.49 13.83
N LYS A 134 11.61 -4.05 12.61
CA LYS A 134 10.76 -3.85 11.42
C LYS A 134 9.72 -2.73 11.57
N PHE A 135 9.32 -2.14 10.45
CA PHE A 135 8.46 -0.96 10.43
C PHE A 135 7.05 -1.25 10.97
N PHE A 136 6.54 -2.45 10.71
CA PHE A 136 5.39 -3.00 11.42
C PHE A 136 5.80 -4.27 12.18
N ASP A 137 5.65 -4.26 13.50
CA ASP A 137 5.93 -5.41 14.37
C ASP A 137 4.63 -6.03 14.87
N ALA A 138 4.26 -7.18 14.30
CA ALA A 138 3.06 -7.89 14.71
C ALA A 138 3.16 -8.47 16.12
N VAL A 139 4.36 -8.65 16.67
CA VAL A 139 4.59 -9.08 18.06
C VAL A 139 4.14 -7.98 19.01
N LYS A 140 4.55 -6.73 18.76
CA LYS A 140 4.12 -5.54 19.54
C LYS A 140 2.63 -5.27 19.38
N PHE A 141 2.11 -5.42 18.17
CA PHE A 141 0.67 -5.35 17.90
C PHE A 141 -0.12 -6.41 18.69
N TYR A 142 0.37 -7.65 18.76
CA TYR A 142 -0.27 -8.73 19.52
C TYR A 142 -0.16 -8.52 21.04
N SER A 143 1.01 -8.16 21.56
CA SER A 143 1.21 -7.98 23.01
C SER A 143 0.41 -6.80 23.58
N GLY A 144 0.19 -5.75 22.78
CA GLY A 144 -0.69 -4.63 23.13
C GLY A 144 -2.19 -4.99 23.18
N THR A 145 -2.60 -6.12 22.59
CA THR A 145 -4.02 -6.49 22.46
C THR A 145 -4.54 -7.51 23.47
N LYS A 146 -3.68 -8.21 24.26
CA LYS A 146 -4.00 -8.94 25.53
C LYS A 146 -2.81 -9.80 26.01
N SER A 147 -2.71 -10.02 27.33
CA SER A 147 -1.63 -10.78 28.02
C SER A 147 -1.85 -12.31 28.07
N GLU A 148 -2.93 -12.85 27.49
CA GLU A 148 -3.29 -14.28 27.58
C GLU A 148 -3.29 -14.93 26.19
N SER A 149 -2.94 -16.22 26.09
CA SER A 149 -2.98 -16.96 24.81
C SER A 149 -4.38 -16.94 24.18
N ILE A 150 -4.48 -16.48 22.93
CA ILE A 150 -5.74 -16.45 22.19
C ILE A 150 -5.89 -17.75 21.40
N ALA A 151 -7.02 -18.44 21.59
CA ALA A 151 -7.45 -19.49 20.67
C ALA A 151 -7.76 -18.88 19.31
N ALA A 152 -7.21 -19.45 18.24
CA ALA A 152 -7.44 -18.94 16.90
C ALA A 152 -8.94 -18.94 16.60
N HIS A 153 -9.44 -17.78 16.21
CA HIS A 153 -10.84 -17.58 15.88
C HIS A 153 -11.21 -18.37 14.63
N SER A 154 -12.49 -18.71 14.53
CA SER A 154 -13.05 -19.33 13.35
C SER A 154 -12.82 -18.45 12.12
N LYS A 155 -12.33 -19.05 11.02
CA LYS A 155 -12.24 -18.41 9.69
C LYS A 155 -13.62 -18.11 9.06
N ARG A 156 -14.71 -18.31 9.82
CA ARG A 156 -16.10 -17.98 9.45
C ARG A 156 -16.50 -16.54 9.76
N LYS A 157 -15.67 -15.75 10.48
CA LYS A 157 -15.95 -14.33 10.71
C LYS A 157 -16.21 -13.62 9.37
N LYS A 158 -17.25 -12.80 9.31
CA LYS A 158 -17.64 -12.05 8.10
C LYS A 158 -16.82 -10.76 8.01
N ILE A 159 -16.08 -10.59 6.91
CA ILE A 159 -15.21 -9.43 6.68
C ILE A 159 -15.81 -8.56 5.57
N GLY A 160 -16.03 -7.27 5.86
CA GLY A 160 -16.40 -6.29 4.84
C GLY A 160 -15.17 -5.59 4.31
N ILE A 161 -15.08 -5.36 3.00
CA ILE A 161 -14.01 -4.54 2.40
C ILE A 161 -14.68 -3.38 1.65
N VAL A 162 -14.40 -2.14 2.03
CA VAL A 162 -15.00 -0.98 1.37
C VAL A 162 -14.01 -0.38 0.38
N GLY A 163 -14.33 -0.51 -0.91
CA GLY A 163 -13.56 -0.04 -2.06
C GLY A 163 -12.87 -1.19 -2.80
N ALA A 164 -13.17 -1.33 -4.09
CA ALA A 164 -12.51 -2.24 -5.03
C ALA A 164 -11.36 -1.55 -5.80
N GLY A 165 -10.66 -0.64 -5.12
CA GLY A 165 -9.33 -0.21 -5.51
C GLY A 165 -8.30 -1.33 -5.35
N ILE A 166 -7.07 -1.12 -5.83
CA ILE A 166 -6.06 -2.18 -5.82
C ILE A 166 -5.76 -2.74 -4.42
N SER A 167 -5.82 -1.90 -3.37
CA SER A 167 -5.66 -2.36 -1.98
C SER A 167 -6.79 -3.27 -1.53
N GLY A 168 -8.05 -2.92 -1.78
CA GLY A 168 -9.21 -3.75 -1.41
C GLY A 168 -9.27 -5.07 -2.19
N LEU A 169 -8.97 -5.02 -3.50
CA LEU A 169 -8.85 -6.22 -4.33
C LEU A 169 -7.75 -7.15 -3.82
N PHE A 170 -6.59 -6.59 -3.50
CA PHE A 170 -5.47 -7.36 -2.99
C PHE A 170 -5.74 -7.91 -1.59
N SER A 171 -6.42 -7.15 -0.71
CA SER A 171 -6.87 -7.67 0.58
C SER A 171 -7.78 -8.88 0.44
N GLY A 172 -8.76 -8.86 -0.48
CA GLY A 172 -9.62 -10.02 -0.76
C GLY A 172 -8.81 -11.24 -1.24
N PHE A 173 -7.87 -11.01 -2.17
CA PHE A 173 -6.98 -12.06 -2.69
C PHE A 173 -6.10 -12.69 -1.58
N LEU A 174 -5.54 -11.88 -0.69
CA LEU A 174 -4.73 -12.35 0.44
C LEU A 174 -5.56 -13.09 1.50
N LEU A 175 -6.80 -12.65 1.74
CA LEU A 175 -7.73 -13.37 2.61
C LEU A 175 -8.05 -14.76 2.04
N ASP A 176 -8.35 -14.86 0.74
CA ASP A 176 -8.59 -16.14 0.09
C ASP A 176 -7.36 -17.06 0.15
N SER A 177 -6.15 -16.55 -0.09
CA SER A 177 -4.92 -17.35 0.00
C SER A 177 -4.61 -17.82 1.43
N ALA A 178 -5.10 -17.09 2.44
CA ALA A 178 -5.05 -17.49 3.84
C ALA A 178 -6.27 -18.35 4.28
N GLY A 179 -7.20 -18.68 3.39
CA GLY A 179 -8.38 -19.51 3.67
C GLY A 179 -9.54 -18.79 4.38
N PHE A 180 -9.55 -17.46 4.35
CA PHE A 180 -10.65 -16.62 4.82
C PHE A 180 -11.56 -16.28 3.65
N HIS A 181 -12.62 -17.06 3.46
CA HIS A 181 -13.51 -16.95 2.30
C HIS A 181 -14.81 -16.17 2.58
N ASN A 182 -15.13 -15.89 3.85
CA ASN A 182 -16.35 -15.18 4.21
C ASN A 182 -16.12 -13.66 4.20
N TYR A 183 -15.92 -13.11 3.01
CA TYR A 183 -15.80 -11.68 2.81
C TYR A 183 -16.53 -11.22 1.56
N GLU A 184 -16.86 -9.93 1.53
CA GLU A 184 -17.36 -9.24 0.35
C GLU A 184 -16.68 -7.87 0.20
N ILE A 185 -16.56 -7.41 -1.04
CA ILE A 185 -16.04 -6.09 -1.40
C ILE A 185 -17.21 -5.23 -1.83
N ILE A 186 -17.40 -4.10 -1.17
CA ILE A 186 -18.41 -3.10 -1.49
C ILE A 186 -17.74 -1.98 -2.30
N GLU A 187 -18.14 -1.81 -3.55
CA GLU A 187 -17.60 -0.81 -4.47
C GLU A 187 -18.65 0.23 -4.83
N ALA A 188 -18.27 1.51 -4.70
CA ALA A 188 -19.18 2.62 -4.95
C ALA A 188 -19.42 2.86 -6.45
N SER A 189 -18.42 2.59 -7.30
CA SER A 189 -18.52 2.70 -8.75
C SER A 189 -19.00 1.39 -9.41
N ASN A 190 -19.01 1.38 -10.74
CA ASN A 190 -19.32 0.22 -11.56
C ASN A 190 -18.07 -0.49 -12.11
N ARG A 191 -16.86 -0.15 -11.63
CA ARG A 191 -15.60 -0.69 -12.14
C ARG A 191 -14.62 -1.04 -11.03
N LEU A 192 -13.66 -1.90 -11.39
CA LEU A 192 -12.52 -2.21 -10.54
C LEU A 192 -11.40 -1.17 -10.74
N GLY A 193 -10.54 -1.05 -9.73
CA GLY A 193 -9.23 -0.38 -9.85
C GLY A 193 -9.07 0.94 -9.11
N GLY A 194 -10.16 1.56 -8.64
CA GLY A 194 -10.09 2.85 -7.95
C GLY A 194 -9.32 3.88 -8.78
N ARG A 195 -8.22 4.45 -8.27
CA ARG A 195 -7.41 5.44 -9.00
C ARG A 195 -6.57 4.86 -10.16
N ILE A 196 -6.50 3.54 -10.31
CA ILE A 196 -5.98 2.91 -11.53
C ILE A 196 -7.06 3.03 -12.60
N ASN A 197 -6.77 3.80 -13.66
CA ASN A 197 -7.75 4.12 -14.69
C ASN A 197 -7.09 4.34 -16.06
N THR A 198 -7.42 3.48 -17.01
CA THR A 198 -7.06 3.61 -18.42
C THR A 198 -8.29 4.04 -19.22
N SER A 199 -8.15 5.11 -20.00
CA SER A 199 -9.16 5.53 -20.98
C SER A 199 -8.85 4.98 -22.36
N TYR A 200 -9.79 4.20 -22.92
CA TYR A 200 -9.70 3.66 -24.27
C TYR A 200 -10.39 4.59 -25.29
N PHE A 201 -9.77 4.78 -26.45
CA PHE A 201 -10.27 5.59 -27.57
C PHE A 201 -10.74 4.68 -28.73
N GLY A 202 -11.57 3.70 -28.35
CA GLY A 202 -12.00 2.59 -29.19
C GLY A 202 -12.51 1.46 -28.31
N GLU A 203 -12.24 0.22 -28.73
CA GLU A 203 -12.63 -0.97 -27.95
C GLU A 203 -11.86 -1.09 -26.63
N PRO A 204 -12.52 -1.51 -25.53
CA PRO A 204 -11.85 -1.76 -24.26
C PRO A 204 -10.70 -2.77 -24.38
N ASN A 205 -9.58 -2.48 -23.72
CA ASN A 205 -8.35 -3.30 -23.75
C ASN A 205 -7.66 -3.36 -25.13
N GLU A 206 -7.92 -2.40 -26.03
CA GLU A 206 -7.22 -2.26 -27.31
C GLU A 206 -6.55 -0.89 -27.45
N TYR A 207 -5.74 -0.71 -28.49
CA TYR A 207 -5.14 0.58 -28.83
C TYR A 207 -6.10 1.44 -29.69
N PRO A 208 -6.01 2.78 -29.65
CA PRO A 208 -5.16 3.56 -28.74
C PRO A 208 -5.86 3.85 -27.39
N TYR A 209 -5.05 4.10 -26.36
CA TYR A 209 -5.52 4.40 -25.01
C TYR A 209 -4.63 5.44 -24.32
N GLN A 210 -5.09 6.03 -23.23
CA GLN A 210 -4.23 6.84 -22.37
C GLN A 210 -4.53 6.64 -20.89
N GLU A 211 -3.48 6.67 -20.09
CA GLU A 211 -3.53 6.46 -18.65
C GLU A 211 -3.98 7.72 -17.92
N MET A 212 -5.20 7.68 -17.40
CA MET A 212 -5.78 8.73 -16.57
C MET A 212 -5.39 8.57 -15.09
N GLY A 213 -4.99 7.36 -14.70
CA GLY A 213 -4.45 7.00 -13.38
C GLY A 213 -2.95 6.72 -13.40
N ALA A 214 -2.55 5.58 -12.83
CA ALA A 214 -1.17 5.08 -12.84
C ALA A 214 -0.67 4.85 -14.28
N MET A 215 0.59 5.23 -14.56
CA MET A 215 1.13 5.23 -15.94
C MET A 215 2.33 4.31 -16.16
N ARG A 216 3.09 4.02 -15.09
CA ARG A 216 4.37 3.29 -15.14
C ARG A 216 4.78 2.79 -13.76
N VAL A 217 5.73 1.86 -13.74
CA VAL A 217 6.33 1.27 -12.54
C VAL A 217 7.86 1.25 -12.71
N PRO A 218 8.64 1.75 -11.74
CA PRO A 218 10.10 1.61 -11.70
C PRO A 218 10.58 0.17 -11.69
N VAL A 219 11.73 -0.10 -12.32
CA VAL A 219 12.34 -1.44 -12.36
C VAL A 219 13.74 -1.44 -11.79
N ALA A 220 14.54 -0.44 -12.14
CA ALA A 220 15.92 -0.32 -11.71
C ALA A 220 16.36 1.13 -11.69
N TYR A 221 17.38 1.43 -10.89
CA TYR A 221 18.02 2.74 -10.75
C TYR A 221 19.54 2.59 -10.82
N SER A 222 20.26 3.70 -11.05
CA SER A 222 21.71 3.73 -11.02
C SER A 222 22.19 4.22 -9.66
N HIS A 223 23.14 3.51 -9.05
CA HIS A 223 23.81 3.96 -7.84
C HIS A 223 25.26 3.50 -7.85
N GLN A 224 26.21 4.42 -7.61
CA GLN A 224 27.66 4.15 -7.68
C GLN A 224 28.08 3.44 -8.98
N ASN A 225 27.57 3.91 -10.13
CA ASN A 225 27.79 3.34 -11.47
C ASN A 225 27.33 1.88 -11.63
N ARG A 226 26.44 1.39 -10.76
CA ARG A 226 25.84 0.05 -10.86
C ARG A 226 24.34 0.17 -11.05
N THR A 227 23.78 -0.70 -11.89
CA THR A 227 22.34 -0.86 -12.00
C THR A 227 21.83 -1.70 -10.84
N MET A 228 20.94 -1.13 -10.04
CA MET A 228 20.34 -1.74 -8.86
C MET A 228 18.85 -1.97 -9.10
N PRO A 229 18.27 -3.13 -8.73
CA PRO A 229 16.84 -3.36 -8.87
C PRO A 229 16.04 -2.50 -7.87
N SER A 230 14.94 -1.91 -8.33
CA SER A 230 13.99 -1.20 -7.46
C SER A 230 13.15 -2.23 -6.68
N LYS A 231 13.50 -2.45 -5.41
CA LYS A 231 12.83 -3.45 -4.56
C LYS A 231 11.44 -3.02 -4.10
N ASP A 232 11.24 -1.72 -3.89
CA ASP A 232 10.01 -1.13 -3.35
C ASP A 232 8.79 -1.31 -4.26
N HIS A 233 8.99 -1.41 -5.58
CA HIS A 233 7.93 -1.63 -6.57
C HIS A 233 7.75 -3.09 -6.99
N ARG A 234 8.61 -4.00 -6.52
CA ARG A 234 8.63 -5.41 -6.95
C ARG A 234 7.29 -6.13 -6.71
N ILE A 235 6.58 -5.78 -5.64
CA ILE A 235 5.27 -6.34 -5.28
C ILE A 235 4.23 -6.20 -6.41
N VAL A 236 4.34 -5.15 -7.24
CA VAL A 236 3.44 -4.94 -8.39
C VAL A 236 3.65 -6.01 -9.47
N PHE A 237 4.92 -6.39 -9.71
CA PHE A 237 5.27 -7.44 -10.68
C PHE A 237 4.92 -8.83 -10.15
N GLN A 238 5.19 -9.10 -8.86
CA GLN A 238 4.80 -10.35 -8.21
C GLN A 238 3.29 -10.56 -8.26
N LEU A 239 2.50 -9.50 -8.04
CA LEU A 239 1.05 -9.58 -8.13
C LEU A 239 0.58 -9.96 -9.54
N ALA A 240 1.11 -9.30 -10.57
CA ALA A 240 0.77 -9.65 -11.95
C ALA A 240 1.12 -11.10 -12.28
N GLU A 241 2.27 -11.59 -11.80
CA GLU A 241 2.68 -12.99 -11.99
C GLU A 241 1.69 -13.96 -11.32
N GLU A 242 1.31 -13.71 -10.06
CA GLU A 242 0.36 -14.53 -9.33
C GLU A 242 -1.05 -14.51 -9.95
N LEU A 243 -1.49 -13.36 -10.45
CA LEU A 243 -2.75 -13.24 -11.18
C LEU A 243 -2.71 -14.02 -12.50
N ASN A 244 -1.59 -13.94 -13.24
CA ASN A 244 -1.43 -14.67 -14.50
C ASN A 244 -1.44 -16.18 -14.29
N LYS A 245 -0.80 -16.69 -13.23
CA LYS A 245 -0.81 -18.14 -12.90
C LYS A 245 -2.22 -18.69 -12.64
N ARG A 246 -3.16 -17.84 -12.23
CA ARG A 246 -4.51 -18.22 -11.78
C ARG A 246 -5.60 -17.88 -12.79
N ASN A 247 -5.24 -17.29 -13.92
CA ASN A 247 -6.18 -16.78 -14.91
C ASN A 247 -5.94 -17.37 -16.31
N ASP A 248 -6.90 -17.12 -17.19
CA ASP A 248 -6.73 -17.36 -18.62
C ASP A 248 -5.86 -16.28 -19.29
N MET A 249 -5.42 -16.56 -20.51
CA MET A 249 -4.60 -15.64 -21.32
C MET A 249 -5.28 -14.28 -21.57
N LYS A 250 -6.62 -14.22 -21.56
CA LYS A 250 -7.38 -12.97 -21.80
C LYS A 250 -7.18 -11.98 -20.66
N HIS A 251 -7.08 -12.47 -19.43
CA HIS A 251 -6.88 -11.65 -18.23
C HIS A 251 -5.40 -11.48 -17.86
N HIS A 252 -4.47 -11.99 -18.67
CA HIS A 252 -3.04 -11.81 -18.40
C HIS A 252 -2.63 -10.33 -18.39
N VAL A 253 -1.85 -9.98 -17.37
CA VAL A 253 -1.17 -8.70 -17.20
C VAL A 253 0.22 -8.83 -17.79
N LYS A 254 0.47 -8.14 -18.90
CA LYS A 254 1.76 -8.15 -19.60
C LYS A 254 2.43 -6.79 -19.45
N PHE A 255 3.58 -6.77 -18.78
CA PHE A 255 4.41 -5.56 -18.75
C PHE A 255 5.19 -5.39 -20.04
N VAL A 256 5.26 -4.16 -20.52
CA VAL A 256 6.07 -3.70 -21.66
C VAL A 256 6.92 -2.51 -21.23
N GLU A 257 7.91 -2.16 -22.03
CA GLU A 257 8.80 -1.03 -21.74
C GLU A 257 8.03 0.29 -21.70
N TRP A 258 8.40 1.15 -20.74
CA TRP A 258 7.99 2.54 -20.71
C TRP A 258 9.19 3.44 -21.02
N ILE A 259 9.08 4.26 -22.05
CA ILE A 259 10.10 5.23 -22.41
C ILE A 259 9.90 6.47 -21.53
N GLN A 260 10.71 6.58 -20.48
CA GLN A 260 10.63 7.70 -19.53
C GLN A 260 11.18 8.99 -20.11
N ASN A 261 12.33 8.91 -20.79
CA ASN A 261 13.04 10.05 -21.35
C ASN A 261 13.24 9.84 -22.84
N ASN A 262 12.94 10.87 -23.64
CA ASN A 262 13.25 10.90 -25.06
C ASN A 262 14.02 12.19 -25.34
N GLU A 263 15.17 12.07 -26.00
CA GLU A 263 16.05 13.21 -26.28
C GLU A 263 15.44 14.22 -27.26
N ASN A 264 14.51 13.80 -28.12
CA ASN A 264 13.77 14.67 -29.04
C ASN A 264 12.50 15.27 -28.41
N ALA A 265 12.15 14.90 -27.16
CA ALA A 265 11.07 15.58 -26.46
C ALA A 265 11.38 17.08 -26.31
N LEU A 266 10.35 17.90 -26.34
CA LEU A 266 10.49 19.36 -26.35
C LEU A 266 10.74 19.92 -24.94
N TYR A 267 11.59 20.93 -24.87
CA TYR A 267 11.82 21.78 -23.71
C TYR A 267 11.37 23.19 -24.05
N TYR A 268 10.22 23.60 -23.53
CA TYR A 268 9.61 24.90 -23.79
C TYR A 268 9.60 25.73 -22.51
N LYS A 269 10.31 26.86 -22.52
CA LYS A 269 10.35 27.82 -21.41
C LYS A 269 10.36 29.25 -21.96
N ASP A 270 9.54 30.12 -21.40
CA ASP A 270 9.44 31.55 -21.71
C ASP A 270 9.28 31.88 -23.21
N GLY A 271 8.64 30.98 -23.97
CA GLY A 271 8.47 31.12 -25.41
C GLY A 271 9.78 31.06 -26.21
N PHE A 272 10.88 30.63 -25.59
CA PHE A 272 12.20 30.55 -26.23
C PHE A 272 12.19 29.58 -27.42
N ARG A 273 12.85 30.02 -28.50
CA ARG A 273 13.00 29.27 -29.75
C ARG A 273 14.46 29.38 -30.20
N LEU A 274 14.94 28.34 -30.86
CA LEU A 274 16.23 28.34 -31.55
C LEU A 274 16.19 29.34 -32.73
N ASP A 275 17.34 29.68 -33.29
CA ASP A 275 17.45 30.64 -34.41
C ASP A 275 16.62 30.24 -35.65
N ASN A 276 16.37 28.94 -35.83
CA ASN A 276 15.52 28.40 -36.89
C ASN A 276 14.02 28.40 -36.55
N GLY A 277 13.61 29.00 -35.42
CA GLY A 277 12.25 29.07 -34.92
C GLY A 277 11.75 27.80 -34.20
N ALA A 278 12.55 26.73 -34.17
CA ALA A 278 12.16 25.48 -33.54
C ALA A 278 12.24 25.55 -32.01
N ILE A 279 11.39 24.79 -31.34
CA ILE A 279 11.47 24.60 -29.89
C ILE A 279 12.68 23.70 -29.59
N PRO A 280 13.52 24.04 -28.59
CA PRO A 280 14.61 23.17 -28.17
C PRO A 280 14.12 21.78 -27.77
N THR A 281 14.91 20.77 -28.06
CA THR A 281 14.72 19.42 -27.54
C THR A 281 15.51 19.22 -26.25
N ILE A 282 15.23 18.15 -25.51
CA ILE A 282 16.06 17.73 -24.37
C ILE A 282 17.53 17.54 -24.81
N ARG A 283 17.78 17.00 -26.01
CA ARG A 283 19.13 16.88 -26.58
C ARG A 283 19.81 18.24 -26.72
N ASP A 284 19.12 19.22 -27.30
CA ASP A 284 19.67 20.57 -27.52
C ASP A 284 20.09 21.20 -26.19
N VAL A 285 19.23 21.13 -25.17
CA VAL A 285 19.52 21.66 -23.82
C VAL A 285 20.64 20.87 -23.13
N THR A 286 20.72 19.55 -23.35
CA THR A 286 21.79 18.72 -22.78
C THR A 286 23.16 19.06 -23.40
N GLN A 287 23.19 19.35 -24.71
CA GLN A 287 24.41 19.71 -25.44
C GLN A 287 24.82 21.16 -25.22
N ASN A 288 23.84 22.05 -24.99
CA ASN A 288 24.06 23.46 -24.71
C ASN A 288 23.22 23.90 -23.50
N THR A 289 23.84 23.86 -22.32
CA THR A 289 23.18 24.21 -21.05
C THR A 289 22.75 25.68 -20.95
N SER A 290 23.26 26.57 -21.81
CA SER A 290 22.78 27.96 -21.88
C SER A 290 21.34 28.08 -22.37
N LEU A 291 20.77 27.02 -22.95
CA LEU A 291 19.36 26.94 -23.33
C LEU A 291 18.44 26.59 -22.14
N LYS A 292 19.00 26.13 -21.02
CA LYS A 292 18.25 25.91 -19.79
C LYS A 292 17.91 27.28 -19.18
N LEU A 293 16.73 27.39 -18.57
CA LEU A 293 16.37 28.57 -17.79
C LEU A 293 17.44 28.82 -16.70
N ASP A 294 18.12 29.97 -16.78
CA ASP A 294 19.09 30.39 -15.76
C ASP A 294 18.35 31.00 -14.56
N LEU A 295 18.24 30.21 -13.50
CA LEU A 295 17.65 30.62 -12.22
C LEU A 295 18.64 31.39 -11.34
N GLY A 296 19.85 31.67 -11.84
CA GLY A 296 20.86 32.46 -11.16
C GLY A 296 21.30 31.87 -9.83
N GLU A 297 21.50 32.75 -8.84
CA GLU A 297 21.92 32.36 -7.50
C GLU A 297 20.85 31.57 -6.74
N ASP A 298 19.56 31.91 -6.93
CA ASP A 298 18.46 31.21 -6.27
C ASP A 298 18.33 29.77 -6.78
N GLY A 299 18.60 29.53 -8.06
CA GLY A 299 18.69 28.17 -8.62
C GLY A 299 19.80 27.32 -8.01
N ARG A 300 20.99 27.89 -7.81
CA ARG A 300 22.10 27.18 -7.14
C ARG A 300 21.79 26.85 -5.68
N GLN A 301 21.11 27.76 -4.97
CA GLN A 301 20.65 27.52 -3.61
C GLN A 301 19.56 26.43 -3.56
N MET A 302 18.64 26.40 -4.52
CA MET A 302 17.65 25.32 -4.67
C MET A 302 18.32 23.96 -4.89
N ASP A 303 19.31 23.87 -5.78
CA ASP A 303 20.09 22.65 -5.98
C ASP A 303 20.79 22.22 -4.68
N ALA A 304 21.33 23.17 -3.91
CA ALA A 304 21.97 22.92 -2.63
C ALA A 304 20.99 22.48 -1.52
N ILE A 305 19.75 22.97 -1.52
CA ILE A 305 18.68 22.50 -0.63
C ILE A 305 18.40 21.03 -0.90
N THR A 306 18.15 20.68 -2.16
CA THR A 306 17.84 19.29 -2.56
C THR A 306 19.00 18.36 -2.21
N ALA A 307 20.24 18.78 -2.51
CA ALA A 307 21.44 18.01 -2.21
C ALA A 307 21.69 17.79 -0.70
N HIS A 308 21.05 18.57 0.18
CA HIS A 308 21.20 18.42 1.63
C HIS A 308 20.61 17.11 2.15
N TYR A 309 19.43 16.74 1.65
CA TYR A 309 18.71 15.53 2.07
C TYR A 309 18.67 14.44 0.97
N MET A 310 19.13 14.74 -0.26
CA MET A 310 19.32 13.76 -1.35
C MET A 310 20.80 13.44 -1.59
N THR A 311 21.52 13.05 -0.54
CA THR A 311 22.93 12.65 -0.64
C THR A 311 23.08 11.26 -1.28
N ASP A 312 24.28 10.93 -1.75
CA ASP A 312 24.60 9.56 -2.21
C ASP A 312 24.31 8.51 -1.13
N GLU A 313 24.54 8.83 0.15
CA GLU A 313 24.21 7.95 1.27
C GLU A 313 22.70 7.68 1.34
N TRP A 314 21.88 8.74 1.28
CA TRP A 314 20.43 8.63 1.26
C TRP A 314 19.92 7.83 0.06
N MET A 315 20.48 8.05 -1.13
CA MET A 315 20.18 7.26 -2.33
C MET A 315 20.46 5.76 -2.13
N GLY A 316 21.55 5.42 -1.44
CA GLY A 316 21.86 4.04 -1.07
C GLY A 316 20.84 3.44 -0.09
N LYS A 317 20.41 4.21 0.92
CA LYS A 317 19.42 3.78 1.93
C LYS A 317 18.04 3.57 1.32
N LEU A 318 17.52 4.57 0.59
CA LEU A 318 16.21 4.55 -0.07
C LEU A 318 16.06 3.33 -1.00
N GLY A 319 17.11 2.96 -1.72
CA GLY A 319 17.09 1.81 -2.61
C GLY A 319 17.36 0.45 -1.96
N THR A 320 17.86 0.42 -0.72
CA THR A 320 18.14 -0.84 0.00
C THR A 320 16.95 -1.29 0.84
N ASP A 321 16.44 -0.41 1.70
CA ASP A 321 15.23 -0.60 2.52
C ASP A 321 14.57 0.76 2.76
N ILE A 322 13.51 1.03 2.01
CA ILE A 322 12.80 2.31 2.03
C ILE A 322 12.15 2.61 3.39
N TYR A 323 11.75 1.58 4.14
CA TYR A 323 11.10 1.76 5.43
C TYR A 323 12.11 2.07 6.54
N GLU A 324 13.30 1.47 6.47
CA GLU A 324 14.43 1.84 7.35
C GLU A 324 14.88 3.28 7.07
N ALA A 325 15.01 3.66 5.80
CA ALA A 325 15.31 5.03 5.40
C ALA A 325 14.27 6.03 5.93
N TYR A 326 12.98 5.68 5.87
CA TYR A 326 11.91 6.51 6.44
C TYR A 326 12.05 6.68 7.96
N GLN A 327 12.32 5.60 8.70
CA GLN A 327 12.50 5.70 10.15
C GLN A 327 13.69 6.59 10.52
N GLU A 328 14.77 6.54 9.75
CA GLU A 328 15.89 7.46 9.91
C GLU A 328 15.46 8.91 9.61
N SER A 329 14.65 9.14 8.56
CA SER A 329 14.15 10.47 8.21
C SER A 329 13.35 11.11 9.36
N LEU A 330 12.53 10.32 10.06
CA LEU A 330 11.81 10.76 11.26
C LEU A 330 12.77 11.13 12.39
N THR A 331 13.83 10.33 12.58
CA THR A 331 14.84 10.61 13.61
C THR A 331 15.64 11.89 13.33
N GLN A 332 15.82 12.24 12.05
CA GLN A 332 16.41 13.50 11.62
C GLN A 332 15.43 14.69 11.71
N GLY A 333 14.18 14.46 12.12
CA GLY A 333 13.15 15.49 12.23
C GLY A 333 12.58 15.96 10.89
N TYR A 334 12.76 15.21 9.80
CA TYR A 334 12.31 15.64 8.47
C TYR A 334 10.78 15.71 8.33
N ASP A 335 10.03 15.03 9.19
CA ASP A 335 8.57 15.16 9.26
C ASP A 335 8.11 16.44 10.00
N ASP A 336 8.97 17.11 10.75
CA ASP A 336 8.59 18.32 11.50
C ASP A 336 8.52 19.58 10.62
N TRP A 337 8.93 19.48 9.35
CA TRP A 337 9.08 20.62 8.45
C TRP A 337 8.44 20.38 7.11
N SER A 338 7.82 21.42 6.55
CA SER A 338 7.65 21.48 5.10
C SER A 338 8.99 21.79 4.47
N GLU A 339 9.20 21.38 3.21
CA GLU A 339 10.45 21.67 2.51
C GLU A 339 10.79 23.17 2.49
N TRP A 340 9.80 24.01 2.22
CA TRP A 340 9.99 25.47 2.23
C TRP A 340 10.45 25.98 3.60
N SER A 341 9.78 25.53 4.67
CA SER A 341 10.09 25.97 6.03
C SER A 341 11.47 25.50 6.47
N TYR A 342 11.87 24.29 6.05
CA TYR A 342 13.20 23.74 6.29
C TYR A 342 14.28 24.55 5.55
N ALA A 343 14.10 24.79 4.26
CA ALA A 343 15.01 25.60 3.45
C ALA A 343 15.19 27.01 4.04
N ARG A 344 14.08 27.65 4.40
CA ARG A 344 14.10 29.03 4.90
C ARG A 344 14.66 29.15 6.31
N HIS A 345 14.21 28.32 7.23
CA HIS A 345 14.46 28.50 8.67
C HIS A 345 15.59 27.65 9.20
N TYR A 346 15.78 26.43 8.68
CA TYR A 346 16.87 25.55 9.10
C TYR A 346 18.12 25.81 8.27
N LEU A 347 18.01 25.76 6.93
CA LEU A 347 19.15 25.97 6.01
C LEU A 347 19.48 27.44 5.73
N ARG A 348 18.65 28.38 6.22
CA ARG A 348 18.85 29.84 6.10
C ARG A 348 18.96 30.35 4.65
N GLN A 349 18.29 29.69 3.71
CA GLN A 349 18.32 30.05 2.29
C GLN A 349 17.46 31.30 2.00
N SER A 350 17.63 31.88 0.81
CA SER A 350 16.85 33.04 0.36
C SER A 350 15.35 32.68 0.26
N LEU A 351 14.48 33.69 0.32
CA LEU A 351 13.03 33.47 0.12
C LEU A 351 12.74 32.91 -1.27
N ASN A 352 13.42 33.42 -2.28
CA ASN A 352 13.27 32.97 -3.66
C ASN A 352 13.75 31.52 -3.82
N ALA A 353 14.93 31.18 -3.30
CA ALA A 353 15.46 29.82 -3.36
C ALA A 353 14.56 28.81 -2.62
N SER A 354 14.04 29.21 -1.45
CA SER A 354 13.10 28.38 -0.68
C SER A 354 11.80 28.16 -1.46
N ALA A 355 11.27 29.21 -2.11
CA ALA A 355 10.10 29.10 -2.97
C ALA A 355 10.37 28.22 -4.20
N LEU A 356 11.54 28.35 -4.85
CA LEU A 356 11.94 27.55 -6.00
C LEU A 356 12.06 26.06 -5.67
N ALA A 357 12.65 25.71 -4.52
CA ALA A 357 12.75 24.32 -4.06
C ALA A 357 11.37 23.68 -3.81
N ALA A 358 10.45 24.49 -3.31
CA ALA A 358 9.12 24.09 -2.89
C ALA A 358 8.04 24.10 -4.00
N LEU A 359 8.35 24.51 -5.24
CA LEU A 359 7.39 24.86 -6.29
C LEU A 359 6.31 23.80 -6.61
N GLU A 360 6.54 22.52 -6.29
CA GLU A 360 5.58 21.42 -6.53
C GLU A 360 5.11 20.72 -5.25
N THR A 361 5.68 21.04 -4.07
CA THR A 361 5.52 20.28 -2.81
C THR A 361 5.45 21.19 -1.56
N ASP A 362 5.19 22.49 -1.73
CA ASP A 362 5.46 23.58 -0.76
C ASP A 362 5.06 23.30 0.70
N GLU A 363 3.93 22.62 0.90
CA GLU A 363 3.39 22.29 2.22
C GLU A 363 3.67 20.84 2.67
N ALA A 364 4.16 19.99 1.77
CA ALA A 364 4.40 18.57 2.04
C ALA A 364 5.66 18.36 2.89
N VAL A 365 5.70 17.23 3.58
CA VAL A 365 6.85 16.77 4.34
C VAL A 365 8.04 16.46 3.42
N ILE A 366 9.27 16.71 3.90
CA ILE A 366 10.51 16.48 3.12
C ILE A 366 10.59 15.05 2.58
N TRP A 367 10.07 14.07 3.33
CA TRP A 367 10.03 12.67 2.91
C TRP A 367 9.36 12.45 1.55
N ASP A 368 8.29 13.20 1.25
CA ASP A 368 7.58 13.06 -0.02
C ASP A 368 8.50 13.40 -1.20
N ASN A 369 9.22 14.52 -1.09
CA ASN A 369 10.20 14.91 -2.10
C ASN A 369 11.39 13.93 -2.16
N MET A 370 11.87 13.42 -1.02
CA MET A 370 12.92 12.40 -1.01
C MET A 370 12.51 11.15 -1.80
N TYR A 371 11.30 10.66 -1.56
CA TYR A 371 10.80 9.46 -2.22
C TYR A 371 10.51 9.69 -3.70
N VAL A 372 9.88 10.81 -4.07
CA VAL A 372 9.61 11.17 -5.47
C VAL A 372 10.93 11.36 -6.23
N THR A 373 11.89 12.09 -5.67
CA THR A 373 13.20 12.30 -6.32
C THR A 373 13.93 10.97 -6.53
N PHE A 374 13.97 10.09 -5.52
CA PHE A 374 14.56 8.76 -5.65
C PHE A 374 13.89 7.93 -6.76
N THR A 375 12.55 7.84 -6.75
CA THR A 375 11.82 7.03 -7.74
C THR A 375 11.99 7.57 -9.17
N MET A 376 12.02 8.90 -9.35
CA MET A 376 12.22 9.54 -10.65
C MET A 376 13.64 9.36 -11.23
N GLN A 377 14.64 9.00 -10.41
CA GLN A 377 15.99 8.65 -10.87
C GLN A 377 16.11 7.22 -11.43
N SER A 378 15.01 6.46 -11.48
CA SER A 378 15.01 5.13 -12.08
C SER A 378 15.43 5.18 -13.55
N THR A 379 16.32 4.26 -13.93
CA THR A 379 16.87 4.14 -15.29
C THR A 379 16.03 3.20 -16.17
N GLN A 380 15.21 2.34 -15.55
CA GLN A 380 14.35 1.40 -16.26
C GLN A 380 12.92 1.46 -15.72
N TRP A 381 11.97 1.45 -16.65
CA TRP A 381 10.55 1.60 -16.37
C TRP A 381 9.73 0.62 -17.19
N LYS A 382 8.60 0.19 -16.62
CA LYS A 382 7.61 -0.64 -17.32
C LYS A 382 6.22 -0.02 -17.23
N THR A 383 5.41 -0.27 -18.25
CA THR A 383 3.96 -0.02 -18.27
C THR A 383 3.24 -1.34 -18.58
N ILE A 384 1.91 -1.34 -18.57
CA ILE A 384 1.11 -2.53 -18.88
C ILE A 384 0.58 -2.41 -20.31
N ASP A 385 0.85 -3.45 -21.11
CA ASP A 385 0.36 -3.55 -22.48
C ASP A 385 -1.16 -3.42 -22.51
N ARG A 386 -1.71 -2.53 -23.34
CA ARG A 386 -3.14 -2.22 -23.41
C ARG A 386 -3.75 -1.70 -22.10
N GLY A 387 -2.93 -1.12 -21.22
CA GLY A 387 -3.39 -0.26 -20.13
C GLY A 387 -3.32 -0.84 -18.72
N PHE A 388 -3.06 0.02 -17.74
CA PHE A 388 -2.99 -0.32 -16.33
C PHE A 388 -4.30 -0.86 -15.75
N SER A 389 -5.46 -0.51 -16.32
CA SER A 389 -6.75 -1.11 -15.93
C SER A 389 -6.80 -2.63 -16.09
N ARG A 390 -5.89 -3.24 -16.87
CA ARG A 390 -5.78 -4.71 -16.94
C ARG A 390 -5.39 -5.35 -15.61
N LEU A 391 -4.57 -4.69 -14.79
CA LEU A 391 -4.14 -5.21 -13.49
C LEU A 391 -5.31 -5.44 -12.52
N PRO A 392 -6.15 -4.44 -12.19
CA PRO A 392 -7.33 -4.67 -11.36
C PRO A 392 -8.37 -5.57 -12.04
N ASN A 393 -8.52 -5.52 -13.37
CA ASN A 393 -9.47 -6.38 -14.08
C ASN A 393 -9.10 -7.87 -14.03
N ALA A 394 -7.82 -8.21 -13.84
CA ALA A 394 -7.39 -9.59 -13.67
C ALA A 394 -7.87 -10.24 -12.37
N PHE A 395 -8.39 -9.46 -11.41
CA PHE A 395 -9.05 -10.01 -10.22
C PHE A 395 -10.50 -10.45 -10.46
N ALA A 396 -11.18 -9.88 -11.46
CA ALA A 396 -12.61 -10.11 -11.69
C ALA A 396 -12.99 -11.61 -11.77
N PRO A 397 -12.33 -12.44 -12.61
CA PRO A 397 -12.61 -13.89 -12.66
C PRO A 397 -12.29 -14.65 -11.37
N LEU A 398 -11.40 -14.12 -10.51
CA LEU A 398 -11.00 -14.77 -9.26
C LEU A 398 -11.93 -14.47 -8.10
N LEU A 399 -12.46 -13.25 -8.05
CA LEU A 399 -13.33 -12.78 -6.97
C LEU A 399 -14.81 -13.08 -7.24
N GLY A 400 -15.22 -13.19 -8.51
CA GLY A 400 -16.60 -13.50 -8.90
C GLY A 400 -17.62 -12.59 -8.20
N ASP A 401 -18.64 -13.20 -7.61
CA ASP A 401 -19.78 -12.49 -6.97
C ASP A 401 -19.43 -11.84 -5.62
N LYS A 402 -18.16 -11.87 -5.20
CA LYS A 402 -17.71 -11.21 -3.97
C LYS A 402 -17.69 -9.68 -4.07
N VAL A 403 -17.78 -9.11 -5.28
CA VAL A 403 -17.78 -7.65 -5.47
C VAL A 403 -19.19 -7.14 -5.70
N ARG A 404 -19.68 -6.30 -4.78
CA ARG A 404 -20.95 -5.58 -4.87
C ARG A 404 -20.72 -4.17 -5.38
N PHE A 405 -20.95 -3.96 -6.67
CA PHE A 405 -20.83 -2.65 -7.33
C PHE A 405 -21.98 -1.70 -6.99
N ASN A 406 -21.83 -0.44 -7.38
CA ASN A 406 -22.83 0.63 -7.26
C ASN A 406 -23.38 0.81 -5.84
N THR A 407 -22.55 0.54 -4.82
CA THR A 407 -22.94 0.57 -3.41
C THR A 407 -22.08 1.59 -2.68
N LYS A 408 -22.58 2.82 -2.56
CA LYS A 408 -21.86 3.93 -1.93
C LYS A 408 -22.12 3.98 -0.42
N VAL A 409 -21.23 3.35 0.36
CA VAL A 409 -21.21 3.50 1.82
C VAL A 409 -21.13 4.99 2.18
N SER A 410 -21.99 5.42 3.12
CA SER A 410 -22.06 6.82 3.56
C SER A 410 -22.30 6.96 5.07
N LYS A 411 -22.42 5.83 5.78
CA LYS A 411 -22.52 5.79 7.24
C LYS A 411 -21.91 4.50 7.78
N LEU A 412 -21.24 4.62 8.92
CA LEU A 412 -20.65 3.54 9.70
C LEU A 412 -21.17 3.65 11.12
N SER A 413 -21.52 2.53 11.74
CA SER A 413 -21.90 2.48 13.16
C SER A 413 -21.52 1.14 13.78
N PHE A 414 -21.41 1.08 15.10
CA PHE A 414 -21.21 -0.17 15.82
C PHE A 414 -22.52 -0.67 16.42
N THR A 415 -22.68 -1.98 16.50
CA THR A 415 -23.84 -2.62 17.14
C THR A 415 -23.35 -3.50 18.28
N THR A 416 -23.82 -3.23 19.49
CA THR A 416 -23.59 -4.10 20.63
C THR A 416 -24.59 -5.24 20.59
N THR A 417 -24.10 -6.47 20.41
CA THR A 417 -24.93 -7.67 20.54
C THR A 417 -25.08 -8.03 22.02
N GLU A 418 -26.19 -8.65 22.41
CA GLU A 418 -26.46 -9.08 23.80
C GLU A 418 -25.38 -10.02 24.39
N GLY A 419 -24.47 -10.56 23.55
CA GLY A 419 -23.31 -11.36 23.94
C GLY A 419 -21.97 -10.61 24.01
N GLY A 420 -21.94 -9.28 23.88
CA GLY A 420 -20.73 -8.46 24.01
C GLY A 420 -19.79 -8.47 22.79
N ASN A 421 -20.21 -9.04 21.66
CA ASN A 421 -19.46 -8.97 20.40
C ASN A 421 -19.95 -7.76 19.60
N ASP A 422 -19.21 -6.66 19.64
CA ASP A 422 -19.52 -5.49 18.83
C ASP A 422 -19.29 -5.84 17.34
N GLN A 423 -20.35 -5.70 16.54
CA GLN A 423 -20.28 -5.80 15.07
C GLN A 423 -20.26 -4.41 14.44
N ILE A 424 -19.65 -4.34 13.26
CA ILE A 424 -19.53 -3.12 12.47
C ILE A 424 -20.63 -3.13 11.43
N ARG A 425 -21.41 -2.06 11.38
CA ARG A 425 -22.50 -1.89 10.43
C ARG A 425 -22.10 -0.87 9.37
N LEU A 426 -22.07 -1.31 8.11
CA LEU A 426 -21.90 -0.44 6.95
C LEU A 426 -23.27 -0.11 6.39
N GLN A 427 -23.49 1.17 6.10
CA GLN A 427 -24.79 1.68 5.70
C GLN A 427 -24.67 2.56 4.45
N TRP A 428 -25.58 2.36 3.50
CA TRP A 428 -25.68 3.12 2.25
C TRP A 428 -27.13 3.41 1.90
N LYS A 429 -27.34 4.28 0.92
CA LYS A 429 -28.68 4.60 0.38
C LYS A 429 -28.76 4.12 -1.05
N SER A 430 -29.96 3.76 -1.51
CA SER A 430 -30.19 3.37 -2.91
C SER A 430 -30.15 4.60 -3.83
N ALA A 431 -30.69 5.72 -3.37
CA ALA A 431 -30.60 7.02 -4.03
C ALA A 431 -30.15 8.13 -3.06
N PRO A 432 -29.56 9.24 -3.55
CA PRO A 432 -29.01 10.31 -2.70
C PRO A 432 -30.02 10.92 -1.72
N PHE A 433 -31.29 11.01 -2.12
CA PHE A 433 -32.36 11.64 -1.34
C PHE A 433 -33.17 10.67 -0.47
N ASP A 434 -32.86 9.37 -0.50
CA ASP A 434 -33.55 8.41 0.35
C ASP A 434 -33.29 8.71 1.83
N THR A 435 -34.28 8.49 2.68
CA THR A 435 -34.15 8.64 4.14
C THR A 435 -33.78 7.34 4.82
N VAL A 436 -34.05 6.20 4.18
CA VAL A 436 -33.79 4.86 4.70
C VAL A 436 -32.42 4.38 4.23
N TYR A 437 -31.63 3.89 5.18
CA TYR A 437 -30.38 3.22 4.87
C TYR A 437 -30.62 1.73 4.64
N GLN A 438 -30.00 1.20 3.60
CA GLN A 438 -29.65 -0.22 3.55
C GLN A 438 -28.41 -0.44 4.42
N GLU A 439 -28.28 -1.65 4.96
CA GLU A 439 -27.20 -1.96 5.88
C GLU A 439 -26.76 -3.41 5.81
N GLU A 440 -25.52 -3.65 6.23
CA GLU A 440 -24.96 -4.99 6.40
C GLU A 440 -23.97 -4.97 7.58
N THR A 441 -23.88 -6.08 8.31
CA THR A 441 -23.01 -6.19 9.49
C THR A 441 -21.83 -7.13 9.25
N TYR A 442 -20.72 -6.80 9.90
CA TYR A 442 -19.43 -7.48 9.76
C TYR A 442 -18.73 -7.60 11.10
N ASP A 443 -17.92 -8.63 11.25
CA ASP A 443 -17.07 -8.80 12.43
C ASP A 443 -15.79 -7.94 12.33
N ARG A 444 -15.32 -7.70 11.10
CA ARG A 444 -14.19 -6.81 10.78
C ARG A 444 -14.49 -6.06 9.49
N VAL A 445 -14.01 -4.84 9.37
CA VAL A 445 -14.09 -4.08 8.12
C VAL A 445 -12.74 -3.54 7.73
N ILE A 446 -12.33 -3.83 6.50
CA ILE A 446 -11.20 -3.20 5.82
C ILE A 446 -11.73 -1.96 5.09
N ILE A 447 -11.29 -0.78 5.47
CA ILE A 447 -11.59 0.48 4.79
C ILE A 447 -10.47 0.76 3.80
N ALA A 448 -10.70 0.43 2.53
CA ALA A 448 -9.78 0.71 1.43
C ALA A 448 -10.13 2.02 0.68
N ALA A 449 -11.31 2.59 0.96
CA ALA A 449 -11.73 3.90 0.47
C ALA A 449 -10.83 5.01 1.05
N PRO A 450 -10.44 6.03 0.26
CA PRO A 450 -9.54 7.08 0.71
C PRO A 450 -10.21 8.01 1.72
N PHE A 451 -9.42 8.55 2.65
CA PHE A 451 -9.91 9.49 3.67
C PHE A 451 -10.54 10.76 3.12
N SER A 452 -10.16 11.20 1.92
CA SER A 452 -10.83 12.27 1.16
C SER A 452 -12.33 12.03 0.97
N VAL A 453 -12.76 10.77 0.88
CA VAL A 453 -14.19 10.38 0.77
C VAL A 453 -14.75 9.94 2.12
N VAL A 454 -14.01 9.14 2.90
CA VAL A 454 -14.48 8.62 4.20
C VAL A 454 -14.83 9.75 5.17
N ARG A 455 -14.14 10.90 5.09
CA ARG A 455 -14.46 12.09 5.91
C ARG A 455 -15.84 12.69 5.68
N THR A 456 -16.52 12.30 4.59
CA THR A 456 -17.90 12.73 4.27
C THR A 456 -18.96 11.80 4.86
N TRP A 457 -18.57 10.68 5.46
CA TRP A 457 -19.50 9.72 6.03
C TRP A 457 -19.99 10.15 7.41
N HIS A 458 -21.14 9.63 7.81
CA HIS A 458 -21.54 9.64 9.21
C HIS A 458 -20.74 8.57 9.95
N LEU A 459 -19.73 8.99 10.71
CA LEU A 459 -18.83 8.10 11.44
C LEU A 459 -19.19 8.06 12.94
N PRO A 460 -18.97 6.92 13.62
CA PRO A 460 -19.06 6.87 15.07
C PRO A 460 -17.85 7.60 15.69
N LYS A 461 -17.83 7.70 17.03
CA LYS A 461 -16.66 8.22 17.73
C LYS A 461 -15.50 7.21 17.59
N LEU A 462 -14.47 7.59 16.84
CA LEU A 462 -13.20 6.88 16.77
C LEU A 462 -12.19 7.51 17.74
N SER A 463 -11.04 6.87 17.93
CA SER A 463 -9.90 7.47 18.62
C SER A 463 -9.56 8.85 18.03
N PHE A 464 -9.02 9.74 18.87
CA PHE A 464 -8.70 11.10 18.43
C PHE A 464 -7.80 11.08 17.19
N THR A 465 -6.73 10.29 17.21
CA THR A 465 -5.75 10.23 16.13
C THR A 465 -6.35 9.75 14.81
N ILE A 466 -7.13 8.65 14.80
CA ILE A 466 -7.81 8.19 13.58
C ILE A 466 -8.86 9.20 13.12
N GLY A 467 -9.62 9.79 14.04
CA GLY A 467 -10.58 10.85 13.74
C GLY A 467 -9.91 12.07 13.10
N GLN A 468 -8.71 12.46 13.56
CA GLN A 468 -7.91 13.52 12.95
C GLN A 468 -7.37 13.11 11.59
N ALA A 469 -6.83 11.90 11.44
CA ALA A 469 -6.29 11.42 10.17
C ALA A 469 -7.37 11.41 9.07
N ILE A 470 -8.56 10.88 9.36
CA ILE A 470 -9.68 10.88 8.41
C ILE A 470 -10.02 12.31 7.98
N LYS A 471 -10.13 13.24 8.94
CA LYS A 471 -10.53 14.64 8.67
C LYS A 471 -9.45 15.46 7.95
N ASN A 472 -8.18 15.28 8.33
CA ASN A 472 -7.14 16.26 8.07
C ASN A 472 -5.93 15.74 7.28
N LEU A 473 -5.80 14.42 7.07
CA LEU A 473 -4.76 13.91 6.17
C LEU A 473 -4.90 14.61 4.82
N ARG A 474 -3.82 15.27 4.39
CA ARG A 474 -3.82 16.07 3.17
C ARG A 474 -3.69 15.16 1.95
N PHE A 475 -4.37 15.58 0.89
CA PHE A 475 -4.37 14.91 -0.41
C PHE A 475 -4.15 15.96 -1.48
N SER A 476 -3.28 15.66 -2.44
CA SER A 476 -3.08 16.50 -3.62
C SER A 476 -4.00 16.09 -4.77
N GLN A 477 -3.94 16.89 -5.83
CA GLN A 477 -4.81 16.84 -6.99
C GLN A 477 -3.98 16.73 -8.25
N ALA A 478 -4.59 16.17 -9.28
CA ALA A 478 -4.04 16.16 -10.61
C ALA A 478 -5.17 16.26 -11.62
N CYS A 479 -4.89 16.91 -12.73
CA CYS A 479 -5.74 16.86 -13.90
C CYS A 479 -4.94 16.45 -15.13
N LYS A 480 -5.52 15.51 -15.89
CA LYS A 480 -4.98 14.95 -17.11
C LYS A 480 -5.95 15.18 -18.26
N VAL A 481 -5.40 15.53 -19.42
CA VAL A 481 -6.13 15.62 -20.68
C VAL A 481 -5.41 14.80 -21.73
N ALA A 482 -6.12 13.84 -22.29
CA ALA A 482 -5.69 13.09 -23.46
C ALA A 482 -6.41 13.58 -24.71
N LEU A 483 -5.65 13.86 -25.76
CA LEU A 483 -6.17 14.23 -27.08
C LEU A 483 -5.83 13.15 -28.09
N GLU A 484 -6.79 12.80 -28.92
CA GLU A 484 -6.59 11.87 -30.02
C GLU A 484 -6.37 12.61 -31.34
N PHE A 485 -5.38 12.14 -32.09
CA PHE A 485 -5.03 12.63 -33.41
C PHE A 485 -5.18 11.55 -34.47
N GLU A 486 -5.50 11.95 -35.70
CA GLU A 486 -5.67 11.07 -36.86
C GLU A 486 -4.40 10.29 -37.21
N THR A 487 -3.25 10.92 -37.01
CA THR A 487 -1.93 10.31 -37.15
C THR A 487 -1.03 10.63 -35.97
N ARG A 488 0.00 9.81 -35.80
CA ARG A 488 1.09 10.03 -34.82
C ARG A 488 2.12 11.03 -35.37
N PHE A 489 1.69 12.20 -35.81
CA PHE A 489 2.54 13.17 -36.53
C PHE A 489 3.85 13.50 -35.80
N TRP A 490 3.85 13.44 -34.46
CA TRP A 490 5.05 13.64 -33.62
C TRP A 490 6.14 12.59 -33.84
N GLU A 491 5.83 11.42 -34.42
CA GLU A 491 6.78 10.34 -34.74
C GLU A 491 7.36 10.40 -36.17
N HIS A 492 6.81 11.26 -37.04
CA HIS A 492 7.11 11.24 -38.49
C HIS A 492 7.73 12.54 -39.02
N GLY A 493 8.03 13.51 -38.14
CA GLY A 493 8.73 14.75 -38.51
C GLY A 493 10.26 14.61 -38.50
N ASP A 494 10.96 15.71 -38.78
CA ASP A 494 12.44 15.76 -38.85
C ASP A 494 13.14 15.39 -37.54
N ARG A 495 12.49 15.65 -36.41
CA ARG A 495 12.94 15.30 -35.05
C ARG A 495 11.88 14.41 -34.39
N PRO A 496 11.81 13.11 -34.74
CA PRO A 496 10.71 12.25 -34.33
C PRO A 496 10.75 11.94 -32.83
N ILE A 497 9.59 11.97 -32.17
CA ILE A 497 9.44 11.74 -30.73
C ILE A 497 8.77 10.38 -30.50
N PHE A 498 9.52 9.41 -29.98
CA PHE A 498 9.04 8.06 -29.66
C PHE A 498 8.97 7.88 -28.13
N GLY A 499 7.78 8.03 -27.55
CA GLY A 499 7.61 8.01 -26.08
C GLY A 499 8.25 9.21 -25.38
N GLY A 500 8.41 9.13 -24.05
CA GLY A 500 8.91 10.22 -23.21
C GLY A 500 7.88 11.33 -22.97
N CYS A 501 8.31 12.41 -22.30
CA CYS A 501 7.49 13.59 -22.07
C CYS A 501 8.24 14.88 -22.39
N SER A 502 7.56 15.81 -23.05
CA SER A 502 7.99 17.20 -23.18
C SER A 502 7.68 17.98 -21.90
N THR A 503 8.51 18.98 -21.60
CA THR A 503 8.36 19.85 -20.44
C THR A 503 8.03 21.26 -20.93
N THR A 504 6.96 21.84 -20.39
CA THR A 504 6.60 23.25 -20.62
C THR A 504 6.23 23.96 -19.32
N ASP A 505 6.51 25.26 -19.23
CA ASP A 505 5.97 26.18 -18.22
C ASP A 505 4.53 26.65 -18.49
N MET A 506 3.97 26.35 -19.66
CA MET A 506 2.56 26.59 -19.93
C MET A 506 1.65 25.83 -18.97
N ALA A 507 0.39 26.26 -18.91
CA ALA A 507 -0.62 25.70 -18.02
C ALA A 507 -0.82 24.19 -18.21
N ILE A 508 -0.54 23.63 -19.39
CA ILE A 508 -0.70 22.20 -19.68
C ILE A 508 0.35 21.28 -19.01
N GLY A 509 1.51 21.81 -18.60
CA GLY A 509 2.50 21.05 -17.83
C GLY A 509 3.27 20.02 -18.63
N ARG A 510 3.18 18.74 -18.24
CA ARG A 510 3.87 17.67 -18.98
C ARG A 510 3.01 17.17 -20.14
N VAL A 511 3.63 17.02 -21.31
CA VAL A 511 3.04 16.40 -22.50
C VAL A 511 3.72 15.07 -22.74
N CYS A 512 3.02 13.95 -22.56
CA CYS A 512 3.62 12.62 -22.66
C CYS A 512 3.12 11.85 -23.88
N TYR A 513 4.05 11.23 -24.60
CA TYR A 513 3.79 10.45 -25.81
C TYR A 513 3.68 8.97 -25.47
N PRO A 514 2.83 8.20 -26.16
CA PRO A 514 2.70 6.77 -25.88
C PRO A 514 4.01 6.00 -26.09
N SER A 515 4.29 5.05 -25.19
CA SER A 515 5.39 4.08 -25.34
C SER A 515 4.98 2.81 -26.10
N TYR A 516 3.82 2.84 -26.77
CA TYR A 516 3.26 1.70 -27.51
C TYR A 516 2.97 2.08 -28.96
N GLN A 517 2.89 1.08 -29.84
CA GLN A 517 2.61 1.25 -31.29
C GLN A 517 3.51 2.31 -31.95
N LEU A 518 4.80 2.31 -31.60
CA LEU A 518 5.79 3.26 -32.10
C LEU A 518 5.96 3.12 -33.62
N GLY A 519 5.95 4.23 -34.34
CA GLY A 519 6.08 4.27 -35.80
C GLY A 519 4.81 3.88 -36.55
N ALA A 520 3.71 3.60 -35.86
CA ALA A 520 2.42 3.33 -36.52
C ALA A 520 1.92 4.56 -37.29
N LYS A 521 1.24 4.31 -38.41
CA LYS A 521 0.72 5.37 -39.30
C LYS A 521 -0.71 5.83 -38.96
N GLY A 522 -1.40 5.09 -38.10
CA GLY A 522 -2.80 5.36 -37.74
C GLY A 522 -2.94 6.32 -36.56
N ARG A 523 -4.14 6.32 -35.98
CA ARG A 523 -4.51 7.15 -34.83
C ARG A 523 -3.56 6.99 -33.65
N GLY A 524 -3.37 8.08 -32.91
CA GLY A 524 -2.56 8.12 -31.70
C GLY A 524 -3.18 9.02 -30.64
N VAL A 525 -2.98 8.67 -29.37
CA VAL A 525 -3.50 9.45 -28.23
C VAL A 525 -2.33 9.99 -27.43
N MET A 526 -2.21 11.31 -27.37
CA MET A 526 -1.19 12.00 -26.56
C MET A 526 -1.78 12.34 -25.19
N LEU A 527 -1.01 12.19 -24.11
CA LEU A 527 -1.33 12.86 -22.85
C LEU A 527 -0.90 14.32 -23.02
N ALA A 528 -1.83 15.13 -23.53
CA ALA A 528 -1.61 16.51 -23.93
C ALA A 528 -1.49 17.49 -22.75
N SER A 529 -1.97 17.09 -21.57
CA SER A 529 -1.73 17.82 -20.34
C SER A 529 -1.65 16.87 -19.15
N TYR A 530 -0.67 17.11 -18.30
CA TYR A 530 -0.59 16.57 -16.95
C TYR A 530 -0.06 17.64 -16.00
N LYS A 531 -0.94 18.11 -15.12
CA LYS A 531 -0.63 19.02 -14.03
C LYS A 531 -1.10 18.47 -12.70
N ALA A 532 -0.40 18.87 -11.66
CA ALA A 532 -0.66 18.54 -10.26
C ALA A 532 -1.03 19.80 -9.45
N ASP A 533 -1.35 19.57 -8.18
CA ASP A 533 -1.46 20.55 -7.09
C ASP A 533 -2.48 21.67 -7.36
N ASP A 534 -2.16 22.91 -6.97
CA ASP A 534 -3.11 24.02 -7.04
C ASP A 534 -3.61 24.28 -8.47
N LEU A 535 -2.70 24.23 -9.45
CA LEU A 535 -3.06 24.46 -10.84
C LEU A 535 -4.01 23.36 -11.36
N ALA A 536 -3.84 22.10 -10.94
CA ALA A 536 -4.79 21.04 -11.28
C ALA A 536 -6.21 21.32 -10.74
N ILE A 537 -6.34 21.99 -9.59
CA ILE A 537 -7.63 22.43 -9.05
C ILE A 537 -8.24 23.51 -9.94
N ARG A 538 -7.46 24.51 -10.34
CA ARG A 538 -7.93 25.60 -11.22
C ARG A 538 -8.35 25.08 -12.60
N LEU A 539 -7.53 24.24 -13.22
CA LEU A 539 -7.84 23.55 -14.49
C LEU A 539 -9.05 22.62 -14.34
N GLY A 540 -9.19 21.99 -13.18
CA GLY A 540 -10.36 21.18 -12.84
C GLY A 540 -11.63 22.01 -12.73
N ALA A 541 -11.57 23.25 -12.25
CA ALA A 541 -12.73 24.13 -12.13
C ALA A 541 -13.24 24.66 -13.48
N MET A 542 -12.37 24.76 -14.49
CA MET A 542 -12.75 25.25 -15.83
C MET A 542 -13.87 24.42 -16.49
N PRO A 543 -14.73 25.07 -17.29
CA PRO A 543 -15.58 24.38 -18.27
C PRO A 543 -14.76 23.40 -19.11
N GLU A 544 -15.38 22.28 -19.48
CA GLU A 544 -14.63 21.20 -20.14
C GLU A 544 -14.09 21.63 -21.50
N ASP A 545 -14.95 22.19 -22.34
CA ASP A 545 -14.64 22.72 -23.66
C ASP A 545 -13.55 23.81 -23.61
N GLU A 546 -13.62 24.75 -22.68
CA GLU A 546 -12.58 25.79 -22.51
C GLU A 546 -11.22 25.17 -22.13
N HIS A 547 -11.20 24.21 -21.21
CA HIS A 547 -9.95 23.53 -20.84
C HIS A 547 -9.39 22.71 -22.01
N ILE A 548 -10.24 21.99 -22.76
CA ILE A 548 -9.78 21.25 -23.94
C ILE A 548 -9.27 22.20 -25.04
N ALA A 549 -9.92 23.34 -25.24
CA ALA A 549 -9.47 24.36 -26.19
C ALA A 549 -8.09 24.93 -25.81
N LEU A 550 -7.90 25.29 -24.53
CA LEU A 550 -6.61 25.71 -23.98
C LEU A 550 -5.53 24.65 -24.21
N VAL A 551 -5.83 23.39 -23.94
CA VAL A 551 -4.88 22.29 -24.12
C VAL A 551 -4.50 22.16 -25.59
N LEU A 552 -5.48 22.15 -26.50
CA LEU A 552 -5.21 22.06 -27.94
C LEU A 552 -4.39 23.26 -28.43
N GLU A 553 -4.66 24.48 -27.98
CA GLU A 553 -3.88 25.68 -28.32
C GLU A 553 -2.42 25.56 -27.88
N ASN A 554 -2.17 25.05 -26.67
CA ASN A 554 -0.81 24.85 -26.17
C ASN A 554 -0.12 23.69 -26.90
N ILE A 555 -0.83 22.64 -27.32
CA ILE A 555 -0.26 21.60 -28.20
C ILE A 555 0.08 22.17 -29.59
N VAL A 556 -0.73 23.08 -30.13
CA VAL A 556 -0.42 23.79 -31.38
C VAL A 556 0.82 24.67 -31.23
N GLU A 557 1.00 25.34 -30.09
CA GLU A 557 2.23 26.10 -29.80
C GLU A 557 3.48 25.21 -29.82
N LEU A 558 3.36 23.98 -29.29
CA LEU A 558 4.46 23.00 -29.24
C LEU A 558 4.74 22.32 -30.59
N HIS A 559 3.69 22.00 -31.35
CA HIS A 559 3.78 21.11 -32.52
C HIS A 559 3.41 21.75 -33.85
N GLY A 560 3.03 23.02 -33.84
CA GLY A 560 2.57 23.76 -35.01
C GLY A 560 1.11 23.46 -35.38
N GLN A 561 0.65 24.14 -36.43
CA GLN A 561 -0.75 24.11 -36.87
C GLN A 561 -1.25 22.70 -37.27
N GLN A 562 -0.34 21.82 -37.70
CA GLN A 562 -0.65 20.41 -37.99
C GLN A 562 -1.36 19.71 -36.83
N ALA A 563 -1.06 20.07 -35.57
CA ALA A 563 -1.71 19.44 -34.43
C ALA A 563 -3.22 19.76 -34.40
N ARG A 564 -3.61 20.98 -34.80
CA ARG A 564 -5.02 21.36 -34.91
C ARG A 564 -5.71 20.62 -36.05
N GLU A 565 -5.04 20.49 -37.19
CA GLU A 565 -5.57 19.80 -38.37
C GLU A 565 -5.74 18.30 -38.14
N GLN A 566 -4.85 17.71 -37.34
CA GLN A 566 -4.86 16.28 -37.01
C GLN A 566 -5.76 15.94 -35.82
N PHE A 567 -6.25 16.92 -35.06
CA PHE A 567 -7.10 16.65 -33.90
C PHE A 567 -8.44 16.06 -34.34
N SER A 568 -8.71 14.83 -33.94
CA SER A 568 -9.92 14.08 -34.33
C SER A 568 -11.21 14.62 -33.71
N GLY A 569 -11.11 15.54 -32.74
CA GLY A 569 -12.22 15.95 -31.88
C GLY A 569 -12.43 15.05 -30.66
N ASN A 570 -11.80 13.86 -30.61
CA ASN A 570 -11.92 12.95 -29.47
C ASN A 570 -10.91 13.31 -28.38
N TYR A 571 -11.40 13.39 -27.14
CA TYR A 571 -10.58 13.65 -25.96
C TYR A 571 -11.09 12.91 -24.73
N ARG A 572 -10.26 12.86 -23.69
CA ARG A 572 -10.65 12.44 -22.34
C ARG A 572 -10.00 13.38 -21.33
N ARG A 573 -10.82 13.91 -20.42
CA ARG A 573 -10.36 14.68 -19.27
C ARG A 573 -10.61 13.89 -18.00
N TYR A 574 -9.63 13.84 -17.11
CA TYR A 574 -9.77 13.30 -15.77
C TYR A 574 -9.07 14.21 -14.78
N CYS A 575 -9.84 14.80 -13.85
CA CYS A 575 -9.29 15.54 -12.73
C CYS A 575 -9.72 14.86 -11.43
N GLY A 576 -8.77 14.53 -10.54
CA GLY A 576 -9.03 13.79 -9.29
C GLY A 576 -10.09 14.44 -8.40
N ILE A 577 -10.09 15.79 -8.34
CA ILE A 577 -11.04 16.57 -7.55
C ILE A 577 -12.50 16.39 -8.01
N LYS A 578 -12.72 16.00 -9.28
CA LYS A 578 -14.04 15.78 -9.87
C LYS A 578 -14.51 14.32 -9.77
N ASP A 579 -13.64 13.38 -9.39
CA ASP A 579 -14.03 11.98 -9.21
C ASP A 579 -14.76 11.82 -7.86
N PRO A 580 -16.06 11.47 -7.84
CA PRO A 580 -16.85 11.40 -6.61
C PRO A 580 -16.50 10.20 -5.71
N PHE A 581 -15.67 9.26 -6.18
CA PHE A 581 -15.28 8.04 -5.46
C PHE A 581 -13.88 8.13 -4.86
N THR A 582 -13.10 9.13 -5.25
CA THR A 582 -11.75 9.34 -4.75
C THR A 582 -11.51 10.76 -4.25
N ALA A 583 -12.13 11.77 -4.86
CA ALA A 583 -12.05 13.20 -4.52
C ALA A 583 -10.61 13.75 -4.38
N ALA A 584 -9.63 13.06 -4.97
CA ALA A 584 -8.21 13.31 -4.81
C ALA A 584 -7.37 12.42 -5.76
N SER A 585 -6.11 12.79 -5.98
CA SER A 585 -5.16 12.02 -6.77
C SER A 585 -4.23 11.14 -5.93
N TRP A 586 -3.63 11.67 -4.86
CA TRP A 586 -2.79 10.91 -3.91
C TRP A 586 -2.81 11.56 -2.53
N ALA A 587 -2.37 10.84 -1.50
CA ALA A 587 -2.12 11.44 -0.20
C ALA A 587 -0.81 12.22 -0.24
N GLU A 588 -0.76 13.38 0.41
CA GLU A 588 0.41 14.25 0.44
C GLU A 588 0.46 14.89 1.83
N PRO A 589 1.07 14.20 2.81
CA PRO A 589 0.98 14.59 4.21
C PRO A 589 1.68 15.91 4.53
N LEU A 590 1.10 16.64 5.48
CA LEU A 590 1.68 17.86 6.05
C LEU A 590 2.62 17.53 7.22
N PRO A 591 3.48 18.48 7.65
CA PRO A 591 4.36 18.30 8.79
C PRO A 591 3.68 17.72 10.03
N GLY A 592 4.30 16.69 10.60
CA GLY A 592 3.87 15.94 11.77
C GLY A 592 2.75 14.92 11.52
N GLN A 593 2.13 14.91 10.33
CA GLN A 593 1.05 13.96 10.04
C GLN A 593 1.56 12.53 9.94
N HIS A 594 2.77 12.32 9.42
CA HIS A 594 3.36 10.99 9.31
C HIS A 594 3.66 10.41 10.70
N SER A 595 4.36 11.15 11.55
CA SER A 595 4.67 10.77 12.94
C SER A 595 3.41 10.52 13.77
N LEU A 596 2.36 11.32 13.55
CA LEU A 596 1.11 11.19 14.29
C LEU A 596 0.22 10.05 13.80
N TYR A 597 0.05 9.89 12.47
CA TYR A 597 -1.00 9.02 11.92
C TYR A 597 -0.51 7.63 11.53
N VAL A 598 0.71 7.48 11.00
CA VAL A 598 1.21 6.17 10.53
C VAL A 598 1.18 5.11 11.64
N PRO A 599 1.63 5.39 12.89
CA PRO A 599 1.53 4.42 13.99
C PRO A 599 0.08 4.03 14.31
N ALA A 600 -0.88 4.97 14.16
CA ALA A 600 -2.29 4.69 14.41
C ALA A 600 -2.91 3.79 13.34
N PHE A 601 -2.45 3.88 12.08
CA PHE A 601 -2.90 2.98 11.00
C PHE A 601 -2.49 1.53 11.25
N PHE A 602 -1.48 1.30 12.10
CA PHE A 602 -0.92 -0.02 12.40
C PHE A 602 -1.61 -0.69 13.59
N GLN A 603 -2.80 -0.20 13.94
CA GLN A 603 -3.68 -0.73 14.97
C GLN A 603 -5.07 -1.05 14.38
N ILE A 604 -5.77 -2.00 15.00
CA ILE A 604 -7.18 -2.26 14.66
C ILE A 604 -8.05 -1.34 15.50
N GLU A 605 -8.71 -0.36 14.86
CA GLU A 605 -9.57 0.62 15.52
C GLU A 605 -10.99 0.08 15.59
N GLN A 606 -11.40 -0.45 16.74
CA GLN A 606 -12.78 -0.93 16.95
C GLN A 606 -13.24 -1.94 15.86
N GLY A 607 -12.33 -2.82 15.45
CA GLY A 607 -12.54 -3.81 14.38
C GLY A 607 -12.36 -3.27 12.94
N LEU A 608 -12.04 -1.99 12.78
CA LEU A 608 -11.68 -1.36 11.51
C LEU A 608 -10.19 -1.51 11.22
N VAL A 609 -9.87 -1.84 9.97
CA VAL A 609 -8.50 -1.85 9.44
C VAL A 609 -8.45 -0.90 8.25
N PHE A 610 -7.61 0.13 8.32
CA PHE A 610 -7.47 1.09 7.23
C PHE A 610 -6.35 0.65 6.29
N VAL A 611 -6.63 0.59 4.99
CA VAL A 611 -5.65 0.21 3.96
C VAL A 611 -5.73 1.11 2.74
N GLY A 612 -4.67 1.10 1.93
CA GLY A 612 -4.54 1.91 0.73
C GLY A 612 -3.32 2.82 0.81
N GLU A 613 -2.96 3.43 -0.32
CA GLU A 613 -1.74 4.23 -0.46
C GLU A 613 -1.64 5.37 0.57
N HIS A 614 -2.78 5.92 1.01
CA HIS A 614 -2.84 6.97 2.04
C HIS A 614 -2.53 6.49 3.47
N THR A 615 -2.29 5.20 3.67
CA THR A 615 -1.94 4.57 4.96
C THR A 615 -0.58 3.86 4.91
N ASP A 616 0.21 4.19 3.90
CA ASP A 616 1.62 3.79 3.73
C ASP A 616 2.48 5.07 3.67
N ILE A 617 3.78 4.94 3.44
CA ILE A 617 4.75 6.05 3.35
C ILE A 617 5.18 6.35 1.90
N LYS A 618 4.81 5.48 0.94
CA LYS A 618 5.22 5.56 -0.47
C LYS A 618 4.13 6.20 -1.35
N HIS A 619 3.69 7.39 -0.97
CA HIS A 619 2.51 8.02 -1.57
C HIS A 619 2.56 8.12 -3.11
N ALA A 620 1.38 8.14 -3.73
CA ALA A 620 1.14 8.15 -5.18
C ALA A 620 1.45 6.85 -5.97
N TRP A 621 1.87 5.75 -5.33
CA TRP A 621 2.23 4.50 -6.04
C TRP A 621 1.34 3.29 -5.73
N ILE A 622 1.27 2.37 -6.71
CA ILE A 622 0.54 1.09 -6.59
C ILE A 622 1.16 0.23 -5.48
N SER A 623 2.49 0.20 -5.36
CA SER A 623 3.20 -0.58 -4.32
C SER A 623 2.73 -0.21 -2.92
N ALA A 624 2.60 1.09 -2.63
CA ALA A 624 2.09 1.59 -1.35
C ALA A 624 0.70 1.02 -0.99
N ALA A 625 -0.20 0.96 -1.96
CA ALA A 625 -1.52 0.38 -1.76
C ALA A 625 -1.47 -1.14 -1.52
N LEU A 626 -0.55 -1.86 -2.18
CA LEU A 626 -0.37 -3.29 -2.01
C LEU A 626 0.28 -3.64 -0.66
N ASP A 627 1.34 -2.93 -0.29
CA ASP A 627 2.04 -3.05 0.99
C ASP A 627 1.10 -2.77 2.17
N SER A 628 0.31 -1.70 2.09
CA SER A 628 -0.69 -1.38 3.11
C SER A 628 -1.78 -2.46 3.21
N ALA A 629 -2.26 -3.00 2.09
CA ALA A 629 -3.23 -4.08 2.09
C ALA A 629 -2.66 -5.37 2.71
N LEU A 630 -1.40 -5.69 2.44
CA LEU A 630 -0.72 -6.84 3.02
C LEU A 630 -0.58 -6.69 4.54
N ARG A 631 -0.14 -5.53 5.02
CA ARG A 631 -0.12 -5.22 6.46
C ARG A 631 -1.51 -5.36 7.09
N GLY A 632 -2.54 -4.79 6.48
CA GLY A 632 -3.90 -4.86 7.00
C GLY A 632 -4.40 -6.31 7.14
N VAL A 633 -4.11 -7.17 6.16
CA VAL A 633 -4.47 -8.60 6.24
C VAL A 633 -3.62 -9.33 7.28
N VAL A 634 -2.32 -9.04 7.39
CA VAL A 634 -1.46 -9.60 8.45
C VAL A 634 -2.01 -9.25 9.84
N MET A 635 -2.45 -8.02 10.07
CA MET A 635 -3.08 -7.61 11.34
C MET A 635 -4.33 -8.44 11.65
N ILE A 636 -5.19 -8.65 10.65
CA ILE A 636 -6.41 -9.48 10.80
C ILE A 636 -6.02 -10.93 11.12
N LEU A 637 -5.03 -11.50 10.42
CA LEU A 637 -4.60 -12.87 10.65
C LEU A 637 -4.01 -13.04 12.06
N VAL A 638 -3.15 -12.12 12.50
CA VAL A 638 -2.52 -12.17 13.82
C VAL A 638 -3.55 -11.99 14.93
N GLU A 639 -4.46 -11.01 14.82
CA GLU A 639 -5.57 -10.83 15.78
C GLU A 639 -6.50 -12.04 15.82
N ALA A 640 -6.75 -12.68 14.67
CA ALA A 640 -7.53 -13.90 14.59
C ALA A 640 -6.77 -15.16 15.02
N GLY A 641 -5.48 -15.06 15.36
CA GLY A 641 -4.63 -16.14 15.83
C GLY A 641 -4.10 -17.09 14.76
N HIS A 642 -3.96 -16.63 13.51
CA HIS A 642 -3.40 -17.37 12.37
C HIS A 642 -1.99 -16.86 12.01
N VAL A 643 -1.10 -16.87 12.99
CA VAL A 643 0.30 -16.39 12.90
C VAL A 643 1.09 -17.08 11.79
N ASP A 644 0.98 -18.40 11.65
CA ASP A 644 1.71 -19.12 10.59
C ASP A 644 1.21 -18.73 9.18
N ASP A 645 -0.11 -18.46 9.04
CA ASP A 645 -0.66 -17.98 7.78
C ASP A 645 -0.13 -16.56 7.48
N ALA A 646 0.00 -15.69 8.49
CA ALA A 646 0.60 -14.37 8.37
C ALA A 646 2.10 -14.43 8.00
N LYS A 647 2.88 -15.29 8.66
CA LYS A 647 4.30 -15.53 8.33
C LYS A 647 4.48 -16.00 6.90
N ARG A 648 3.62 -16.92 6.44
CA ARG A 648 3.63 -17.38 5.05
C ARG A 648 3.34 -16.22 4.09
N LEU A 649 2.35 -15.37 4.35
CA LEU A 649 2.09 -14.21 3.49
C LEU A 649 3.30 -13.26 3.42
N VAL A 650 3.91 -12.92 4.55
CA VAL A 650 5.09 -12.03 4.59
C VAL A 650 6.25 -12.64 3.81
N HIS A 651 6.46 -13.95 3.92
CA HIS A 651 7.48 -14.69 3.19
C HIS A 651 7.20 -14.76 1.68
N ASP A 652 6.00 -15.19 1.28
CA ASP A 652 5.64 -15.43 -0.12
C ASP A 652 5.67 -14.15 -0.97
N TRP A 653 5.40 -13.00 -0.34
CA TRP A 653 5.48 -11.68 -0.97
C TRP A 653 6.83 -10.98 -0.78
N ASP A 654 7.78 -11.64 -0.12
CA ASP A 654 9.13 -11.13 0.18
C ASP A 654 9.11 -9.73 0.81
N ILE A 655 8.34 -9.59 1.88
CA ILE A 655 8.11 -8.35 2.61
C ILE A 655 9.06 -8.27 3.79
N SER A 656 10.15 -7.51 3.63
CA SER A 656 11.16 -7.38 4.68
C SER A 656 10.72 -6.46 5.81
N TRP A 657 9.81 -5.51 5.60
CA TRP A 657 9.50 -4.45 6.57
C TRP A 657 8.42 -4.81 7.59
N ILE A 658 7.84 -6.01 7.49
CA ILE A 658 6.89 -6.57 8.44
C ILE A 658 7.57 -7.70 9.23
N ARG A 659 7.44 -7.66 10.56
CA ARG A 659 7.77 -8.77 11.45
C ARG A 659 6.50 -9.46 11.94
N VAL A 660 6.51 -10.78 11.95
CA VAL A 660 5.45 -11.64 12.51
C VAL A 660 6.02 -12.67 13.46
#